data_AF-A0A7C2QM23-F1
#
_entry.id   AF-A0A7C2QM23-F1
#
_cell.length_a   1.000
_cell.length_b   1.000
_cell.length_c   1.000
_cell.angle_alpha   90.00
_cell.angle_beta   90.00
_cell.angle_gamma   90.00
#
_symmetry.space_group_name_H-M   'P 1'
#
loop_
_entity.id
_entity.type
_entity.pdbx_description
1 polymer ?
#
loop_
_entity_poly.entity_id
_entity_poly.type
_entity_poly.pdbx_seq_one_letter_code
_entity_poly.pdbx_strand_id
1 'polypeptide(L)'
;MLTNKRITFCLTAGIIFFTLSTAFSHEIGKLRNPQMPIPEPGTAQCVVATARDLPGGAKAQGKPGDYVLRNHEATFVVAAPRMAGGYSRYGGRVLDAVLNEAGHDEDLLGEIFLATADEKSLLNLRVLRAVKAEILSAGGKGKPAHLRVHAVDDRFPIVDTTIRIPSSSQGLQVTVDYILHPDTPTLEIICTLNNSNQQAKVYSLFWGQILGDGLVSYIPPWGSVDYAFQKAAGPPLLGLVQTLPGPIPMVAAAGSRLAYGFIIPQEAISQVMNASNIYLMMIGRPVNLSAGQKAEIRMALSVSDGDMEPLRAEMRRLRQQSETLSTVRGRVVTTNNRPVPDARVYLVQQGEGDGQMHTVTRTDSRGRFEAKVPPGEYRAVVFADGYAPANVALKETVDIALQPPAQLQIAVQDDKGAYLPCALVFERLSGSLPNNERVRYGEQGDYGRFDRVYYSLSGNETIPVEPGRYRITITRGFEYEIAQREIDLHAGARAVWRATLARTAQMPGYLSGDFHVHALPSPDSSDPLADKVRAYVAMGVQILTATDHDVLTDYQPAIRALRAERWITSLVGCEISPNFGLGHFNAYPQRYDPNKPNDGAIEWYDLTAEQIFAAARANNDGDTIVQVNHPRSPSMGYFSWVGLNPAEGTIARPEEFSPNFDAIEVYNGVDSKQLEQTLPDWFHFLNTGRRYIAIGNTDSHNAYRLEPGFPRTYLYFGHEQVRRVTPQQVVQAIRSGNVLVCGGPLIEVKAQGNQPMGSTVVANEGIVQVQIRLAAPSWVRVSRVKVYVNGSVTQELPVDHPQGKPLNWQQTLQLRVDRDSWLVVLAEGEGFTALYPGVRPTSFTNPIYIDVDGNGWQPPR
;
A
#
# COMPACT_ATOMS: atom_id res chain seq x y z
N MET A 1 62.14 6.99 47.35
CA MET A 1 63.45 7.41 46.81
C MET A 1 63.69 6.79 45.46
N LEU A 2 63.74 7.66 44.45
CA LEU A 2 64.64 7.61 43.27
C LEU A 2 64.30 6.58 42.16
N THR A 3 63.58 7.01 41.09
CA THR A 3 64.03 7.66 39.82
C THR A 3 64.51 6.63 38.78
N ASN A 4 64.16 6.64 37.49
CA ASN A 4 63.98 7.72 36.49
C ASN A 4 63.17 7.15 35.28
N LYS A 5 62.17 7.86 34.72
CA LYS A 5 62.21 8.71 33.48
C LYS A 5 62.72 7.97 32.22
N ARG A 6 62.14 8.03 31.01
CA ARG A 6 61.08 8.81 30.32
C ARG A 6 60.91 8.12 28.93
N ILE A 7 59.76 8.23 28.28
CA ILE A 7 59.57 8.83 26.94
C ILE A 7 58.12 8.62 26.47
N THR A 8 57.54 9.73 26.06
CA THR A 8 56.20 9.97 25.53
C THR A 8 56.01 9.36 24.14
N PHE A 9 54.86 8.73 23.89
CA PHE A 9 54.33 8.60 22.53
C PHE A 9 52.83 8.96 22.54
N CYS A 10 52.49 10.03 21.81
CA CYS A 10 51.12 10.45 21.53
C CYS A 10 50.44 9.38 20.67
N LEU A 11 49.32 8.81 21.15
CA LEU A 11 48.40 8.05 20.31
C LEU A 11 47.17 8.91 20.01
N THR A 12 47.15 9.47 18.81
CA THR A 12 45.94 9.87 18.10
C THR A 12 45.08 8.62 17.86
N ALA A 13 44.08 8.42 18.71
CA ALA A 13 43.05 7.41 18.49
C ALA A 13 42.05 7.92 17.44
N GLY A 14 42.20 7.45 16.21
CA GLY A 14 41.18 7.57 15.17
C GLY A 14 39.99 6.69 15.55
N ILE A 15 38.86 7.32 15.86
CA ILE A 15 37.57 6.66 16.02
C ILE A 15 37.10 6.23 14.62
N ILE A 16 37.27 4.95 14.31
CA ILE A 16 36.62 4.31 13.16
C ILE A 16 35.15 4.11 13.56
N PHE A 17 34.28 4.99 13.08
CA PHE A 17 32.84 4.71 13.03
C PHE A 17 32.65 3.54 12.06
N PHE A 18 32.39 2.34 12.59
CA PHE A 18 31.69 1.33 11.81
C PHE A 18 30.29 1.87 11.56
N THR A 19 30.09 2.44 10.36
CA THR A 19 28.76 2.58 9.76
C THR A 19 28.26 1.16 9.51
N LEU A 20 27.63 0.56 10.51
CA LEU A 20 26.65 -0.49 10.27
C LEU A 20 25.63 0.14 9.32
N SER A 21 25.67 -0.26 8.04
CA SER A 21 24.59 -0.03 7.11
C SER A 21 23.34 -0.64 7.75
N THR A 22 22.53 0.19 8.38
CA THR A 22 21.19 -0.18 8.77
C THR A 22 20.49 -0.50 7.46
N ALA A 23 20.24 -1.79 7.19
CA ALA A 23 19.27 -2.20 6.21
C ALA A 23 18.05 -1.29 6.37
N PHE A 24 17.72 -0.54 5.32
CA PHE A 24 16.57 0.34 5.38
C PHE A 24 15.36 -0.55 5.71
N SER A 25 14.55 -0.07 6.63
CA SER A 25 13.29 -0.68 7.09
C SER A 25 12.27 -1.08 6.03
N HIS A 26 12.52 -0.80 4.75
CA HIS A 26 11.64 -1.21 3.64
C HIS A 26 11.69 -2.72 3.35
N GLU A 27 12.41 -3.50 4.16
CA GLU A 27 12.79 -4.90 3.90
C GLU A 27 11.98 -5.96 4.68
N ILE A 28 10.73 -5.70 5.09
CA ILE A 28 9.92 -6.78 5.68
C ILE A 28 9.18 -7.53 4.57
N GLY A 29 9.92 -8.39 3.88
CA GLY A 29 9.41 -9.53 3.12
C GLY A 29 10.16 -10.80 3.51
N LYS A 30 10.34 -11.75 2.57
CA LYS A 30 11.24 -12.88 2.82
C LYS A 30 12.64 -12.35 3.09
N LEU A 31 13.27 -12.87 4.14
CA LEU A 31 14.64 -12.50 4.47
C LEU A 31 15.56 -12.78 3.29
N ARG A 32 16.52 -11.87 3.08
CA ARG A 32 17.65 -12.05 2.17
C ARG A 32 18.26 -13.45 2.33
N ASN A 33 18.60 -14.08 1.21
CA ASN A 33 19.33 -15.32 1.11
C ASN A 33 20.77 -15.07 0.61
N PRO A 34 21.71 -14.68 1.49
CA PRO A 34 23.10 -14.41 1.12
C PRO A 34 23.87 -15.67 0.69
N GLN A 35 23.25 -16.86 0.81
CA GLN A 35 23.83 -18.13 0.41
C GLN A 35 23.33 -18.60 -0.96
N MET A 36 22.55 -17.77 -1.66
CA MET A 36 22.06 -18.08 -3.00
C MET A 36 23.26 -18.33 -3.95
N PRO A 37 23.32 -19.47 -4.65
CA PRO A 37 24.43 -19.76 -5.55
C PRO A 37 24.51 -18.77 -6.71
N ILE A 38 25.72 -18.26 -6.97
CA ILE A 38 26.02 -17.38 -8.11
C ILE A 38 27.04 -18.11 -9.02
N PRO A 39 26.67 -18.45 -10.27
CA PRO A 39 27.61 -19.03 -11.22
C PRO A 39 28.78 -18.10 -11.57
N GLU A 40 29.93 -18.68 -11.95
CA GLU A 40 31.06 -17.95 -12.50
C GLU A 40 30.73 -17.29 -13.85
N PRO A 41 31.38 -16.18 -14.24
CA PRO A 41 31.25 -15.58 -15.56
C PRO A 41 31.42 -16.60 -16.70
N GLY A 42 30.64 -16.45 -17.76
CA GLY A 42 30.52 -17.37 -18.88
C GLY A 42 29.59 -18.55 -18.62
N THR A 43 28.89 -18.62 -17.47
CA THR A 43 28.03 -19.76 -17.10
C THR A 43 26.60 -19.33 -16.82
N ALA A 44 25.63 -20.04 -17.41
CA ALA A 44 24.22 -19.98 -17.02
C ALA A 44 23.77 -21.35 -16.49
N GLN A 45 22.76 -21.37 -15.61
CA GLN A 45 22.22 -22.59 -15.01
C GLN A 45 20.69 -22.55 -14.94
N CYS A 46 20.04 -23.70 -15.17
CA CYS A 46 18.64 -23.92 -14.86
C CYS A 46 18.51 -25.09 -13.90
N VAL A 47 17.87 -24.88 -12.74
CA VAL A 47 17.68 -25.91 -11.70
C VAL A 47 16.25 -25.94 -11.19
N VAL A 48 15.83 -27.08 -10.65
CA VAL A 48 14.66 -27.14 -9.77
C VAL A 48 15.08 -26.59 -8.40
N ALA A 49 14.41 -25.55 -7.96
CA ALA A 49 14.78 -24.77 -6.80
C ALA A 49 14.61 -25.56 -5.50
N THR A 50 15.62 -25.51 -4.66
CA THR A 50 15.50 -25.74 -3.22
C THR A 50 15.32 -24.39 -2.51
N ALA A 51 15.08 -24.40 -1.19
CA ALA A 51 15.04 -23.16 -0.42
C ALA A 51 16.34 -22.33 -0.52
N ARG A 52 17.49 -22.96 -0.81
CA ARG A 52 18.78 -22.27 -0.98
C ARG A 52 18.91 -21.54 -2.32
N ASP A 53 18.07 -21.88 -3.29
CA ASP A 53 18.15 -21.33 -4.66
C ASP A 53 17.26 -20.10 -4.85
N LEU A 54 16.41 -19.77 -3.87
CA LEU A 54 15.38 -18.74 -3.99
C LEU A 54 15.86 -17.41 -3.39
N PRO A 55 15.54 -16.27 -4.02
CA PRO A 55 15.83 -14.95 -3.48
C PRO A 55 14.93 -14.60 -2.30
N GLY A 56 15.36 -13.61 -1.50
CA GLY A 56 14.52 -12.91 -0.54
C GLY A 56 13.88 -11.67 -1.19
N GLY A 57 13.33 -10.78 -0.37
CA GLY A 57 12.76 -9.51 -0.81
C GLY A 57 11.31 -9.32 -0.39
N ALA A 58 10.85 -8.08 -0.51
CA ALA A 58 9.50 -7.65 -0.13
C ALA A 58 8.41 -8.35 -0.94
N LYS A 59 8.71 -8.73 -2.20
CA LYS A 59 7.74 -9.33 -3.12
C LYS A 59 8.06 -10.78 -3.52
N ALA A 60 9.11 -11.37 -2.95
CA ALA A 60 9.56 -12.71 -3.30
C ALA A 60 8.49 -13.81 -3.08
N GLN A 61 8.03 -14.44 -4.16
CA GLN A 61 6.98 -15.47 -4.15
C GLN A 61 7.49 -16.89 -4.42
N GLY A 62 8.73 -17.05 -4.88
CA GLY A 62 9.32 -18.35 -5.20
C GLY A 62 9.22 -19.37 -4.07
N LYS A 63 9.00 -20.64 -4.45
CA LYS A 63 8.84 -21.80 -3.54
C LYS A 63 9.74 -22.95 -3.98
N PRO A 64 10.20 -23.81 -3.05
CA PRO A 64 10.92 -25.04 -3.42
C PRO A 64 10.09 -25.87 -4.41
N GLY A 65 10.75 -26.37 -5.46
CA GLY A 65 10.11 -27.05 -6.59
C GLY A 65 9.81 -26.16 -7.79
N ASP A 66 9.89 -24.82 -7.65
CA ASP A 66 9.90 -23.90 -8.80
C ASP A 66 11.22 -24.02 -9.59
N TYR A 67 11.37 -23.27 -10.68
CA TYR A 67 12.56 -23.32 -11.53
C TYR A 67 13.38 -22.04 -11.39
N VAL A 68 14.69 -22.17 -11.19
CA VAL A 68 15.62 -21.05 -11.12
C VAL A 68 16.50 -21.06 -12.35
N LEU A 69 16.48 -19.95 -13.10
CA LEU A 69 17.45 -19.63 -14.15
C LEU A 69 18.40 -18.56 -13.63
N ARG A 70 19.71 -18.82 -13.62
CA ARG A 70 20.70 -17.87 -13.09
C ARG A 70 22.01 -17.88 -13.85
N ASN A 71 22.72 -16.75 -13.82
CA ASN A 71 24.11 -16.60 -14.25
C ASN A 71 24.84 -15.68 -13.27
N HIS A 72 26.02 -15.17 -13.60
CA HIS A 72 26.77 -14.31 -12.68
C HIS A 72 26.14 -12.91 -12.47
N GLU A 73 25.24 -12.47 -13.36
CA GLU A 73 24.62 -11.14 -13.32
C GLU A 73 23.24 -11.15 -12.66
N ALA A 74 22.39 -12.15 -12.96
CA ALA A 74 21.00 -12.17 -12.52
C ALA A 74 20.46 -13.57 -12.22
N THR A 75 19.39 -13.61 -11.43
CA THR A 75 18.61 -14.79 -11.09
C THR A 75 17.12 -14.53 -11.34
N PHE A 76 16.45 -15.47 -12.00
CA PHE A 76 15.01 -15.46 -12.29
C PHE A 76 14.36 -16.73 -11.75
N VAL A 77 13.19 -16.59 -11.13
CA VAL A 77 12.38 -17.71 -10.63
C VAL A 77 11.13 -17.84 -11.49
N VAL A 78 10.89 -19.02 -12.07
CA VAL A 78 9.67 -19.35 -12.81
C VAL A 78 8.87 -20.37 -12.00
N ALA A 79 7.61 -20.04 -11.71
CA ALA A 79 6.72 -20.93 -10.97
C ALA A 79 6.57 -22.29 -11.66
N ALA A 80 6.58 -23.38 -10.89
CA ALA A 80 6.20 -24.69 -11.41
C ALA A 80 4.73 -24.71 -11.90
N PRO A 81 4.28 -25.76 -12.63
CA PRO A 81 2.86 -25.98 -12.94
C PRO A 81 2.01 -26.25 -11.69
N ARG A 82 1.76 -25.20 -10.91
CA ARG A 82 0.97 -25.17 -9.67
C ARG A 82 0.11 -23.91 -9.64
N MET A 83 -0.78 -23.80 -8.67
CA MET A 83 -1.37 -22.50 -8.34
C MET A 83 -0.28 -21.59 -7.74
N ALA A 84 -0.25 -20.35 -8.19
CA ALA A 84 0.62 -19.28 -7.70
C ALA A 84 -0.22 -18.19 -7.02
N GLY A 85 0.44 -17.31 -6.28
CA GLY A 85 -0.21 -16.09 -5.78
C GLY A 85 -0.50 -15.11 -6.92
N GLY A 86 -1.15 -14.00 -6.60
CA GLY A 86 -1.62 -12.99 -7.54
C GLY A 86 -2.96 -13.33 -8.20
N TYR A 87 -3.44 -12.40 -9.01
CA TYR A 87 -4.72 -12.47 -9.69
C TYR A 87 -4.73 -13.43 -10.88
N SER A 88 -3.58 -13.69 -11.53
CA SER A 88 -3.48 -14.66 -12.62
C SER A 88 -3.57 -16.11 -12.11
N ARG A 89 -3.27 -16.34 -10.83
CA ARG A 89 -3.38 -17.61 -10.06
C ARG A 89 -2.60 -18.82 -10.57
N TYR A 90 -2.06 -18.77 -11.78
CA TYR A 90 -1.39 -19.90 -12.41
C TYR A 90 0.13 -19.74 -12.43
N GLY A 91 0.83 -20.84 -12.19
CA GLY A 91 2.27 -20.95 -12.37
C GLY A 91 2.70 -21.07 -13.84
N GLY A 92 4.00 -21.25 -14.07
CA GLY A 92 4.63 -21.15 -15.38
C GLY A 92 4.98 -19.72 -15.82
N ARG A 93 4.78 -18.75 -14.94
CA ARG A 93 5.19 -17.34 -15.09
C ARG A 93 6.39 -17.04 -14.21
N VAL A 94 7.13 -15.99 -14.54
CA VAL A 94 8.20 -15.46 -13.69
C VAL A 94 7.56 -14.90 -12.42
N LEU A 95 8.10 -15.29 -11.26
CA LEU A 95 7.69 -14.83 -9.94
C LEU A 95 8.66 -13.79 -9.39
N ASP A 96 9.95 -14.08 -9.48
CA ASP A 96 11.00 -13.28 -8.87
C ASP A 96 12.12 -13.00 -9.88
N ALA A 97 12.73 -11.82 -9.79
CA ALA A 97 13.91 -11.46 -10.58
C ALA A 97 14.84 -10.56 -9.77
N VAL A 98 16.11 -10.95 -9.64
CA VAL A 98 17.11 -10.22 -8.85
C VAL A 98 18.46 -10.13 -9.56
N LEU A 99 19.28 -9.15 -9.18
CA LEU A 99 20.70 -9.11 -9.55
C LEU A 99 21.55 -9.91 -8.55
N ASN A 100 22.63 -10.51 -9.03
CA ASN A 100 23.53 -11.34 -8.24
C ASN A 100 24.75 -10.58 -7.67
N GLU A 101 24.87 -9.27 -7.91
CA GLU A 101 25.92 -8.46 -7.27
C GLU A 101 25.73 -8.38 -5.73
N ALA A 102 26.81 -8.06 -5.00
CA ALA A 102 26.85 -8.17 -3.55
C ALA A 102 25.76 -7.32 -2.86
N GLY A 103 24.72 -7.99 -2.33
CA GLY A 103 23.64 -7.37 -1.55
C GLY A 103 22.29 -7.20 -2.26
N HIS A 104 22.07 -7.82 -3.43
CA HIS A 104 20.90 -7.59 -4.30
C HIS A 104 19.91 -8.77 -4.41
N ASP A 105 19.87 -9.68 -3.43
CA ASP A 105 18.92 -10.79 -3.31
C ASP A 105 17.53 -10.36 -2.79
N GLU A 106 17.05 -9.20 -3.23
CA GLU A 106 15.82 -8.56 -2.76
C GLU A 106 14.85 -8.32 -3.90
N ASP A 107 14.04 -9.33 -4.18
CA ASP A 107 12.98 -9.22 -5.17
C ASP A 107 11.97 -8.10 -4.83
N LEU A 108 11.68 -7.32 -5.87
CA LEU A 108 10.64 -6.29 -5.91
C LEU A 108 9.70 -6.51 -7.10
N LEU A 109 9.84 -7.62 -7.83
CA LEU A 109 9.02 -7.87 -9.00
C LEU A 109 7.59 -8.17 -8.53
N GLY A 110 6.64 -7.34 -8.96
CA GLY A 110 5.23 -7.65 -8.73
C GLY A 110 4.75 -8.78 -9.64
N GLU A 111 3.44 -8.93 -9.74
CA GLU A 111 2.87 -9.95 -10.59
C GLU A 111 3.04 -9.58 -12.08
N ILE A 112 3.69 -10.47 -12.84
CA ILE A 112 3.69 -10.44 -14.30
C ILE A 112 3.07 -11.72 -14.87
N PHE A 113 2.31 -11.59 -15.94
CA PHE A 113 1.63 -12.70 -16.59
C PHE A 113 1.45 -12.47 -18.09
N LEU A 114 1.20 -13.55 -18.82
CA LEU A 114 0.80 -13.49 -20.23
C LEU A 114 -0.70 -13.74 -20.32
N ALA A 115 -1.38 -12.91 -21.12
CA ALA A 115 -2.81 -13.04 -21.39
C ALA A 115 -3.07 -13.05 -22.90
N THR A 116 -4.13 -13.75 -23.31
CA THR A 116 -4.55 -13.87 -24.70
C THR A 116 -6.01 -13.49 -24.85
N ALA A 117 -6.36 -12.91 -25.99
CA ALA A 117 -7.75 -12.68 -26.39
C ALA A 117 -7.96 -13.24 -27.80
N ASP A 118 -9.19 -13.67 -28.12
CA ASP A 118 -9.60 -14.00 -29.49
C ASP A 118 -10.23 -12.77 -30.17
N GLU A 119 -10.99 -12.99 -31.26
CA GLU A 119 -11.72 -11.93 -31.96
C GLU A 119 -12.70 -11.12 -31.09
N LYS A 120 -13.07 -11.60 -29.89
CA LYS A 120 -13.89 -10.87 -28.92
C LYS A 120 -13.07 -9.88 -28.07
N SER A 121 -11.76 -9.77 -28.31
CA SER A 121 -10.87 -8.83 -27.62
C SER A 121 -10.98 -8.99 -26.09
N LEU A 122 -10.95 -7.88 -25.34
CA LEU A 122 -11.00 -7.89 -23.88
C LEU A 122 -12.22 -8.62 -23.28
N LEU A 123 -13.30 -8.81 -24.04
CA LEU A 123 -14.49 -9.54 -23.57
C LEU A 123 -14.25 -11.06 -23.45
N ASN A 124 -13.17 -11.58 -24.02
CA ASN A 124 -12.73 -12.96 -23.85
C ASN A 124 -11.24 -13.04 -23.48
N LEU A 125 -10.76 -12.09 -22.66
CA LEU A 125 -9.37 -12.10 -22.17
C LEU A 125 -9.17 -13.28 -21.21
N ARG A 126 -8.12 -14.07 -21.45
CA ARG A 126 -7.76 -15.26 -20.69
C ARG A 126 -6.27 -15.24 -20.37
N VAL A 127 -5.85 -15.98 -19.35
CA VAL A 127 -4.43 -16.07 -18.93
C VAL A 127 -3.88 -17.45 -19.25
N LEU A 128 -2.55 -17.59 -19.27
CA LEU A 128 -1.91 -18.88 -19.52
C LEU A 128 -1.81 -19.71 -18.23
N ARG A 129 -2.40 -20.91 -18.22
CA ARG A 129 -2.18 -21.91 -17.18
C ARG A 129 -1.17 -22.94 -17.61
N ALA A 130 -0.05 -23.04 -16.89
CA ALA A 130 0.92 -24.10 -17.12
C ALA A 130 0.36 -25.50 -16.81
N VAL A 131 0.64 -26.45 -17.69
CA VAL A 131 0.30 -27.87 -17.55
C VAL A 131 1.54 -28.73 -17.33
N LYS A 132 2.69 -28.31 -17.85
CA LYS A 132 3.97 -29.02 -17.74
C LYS A 132 5.11 -28.02 -17.85
N ALA A 133 6.22 -28.27 -17.17
CA ALA A 133 7.48 -27.58 -17.39
C ALA A 133 8.61 -28.59 -17.53
N GLU A 134 9.60 -28.30 -18.36
CA GLU A 134 10.77 -29.15 -18.59
C GLU A 134 12.03 -28.33 -18.84
N ILE A 135 13.13 -28.70 -18.20
CA ILE A 135 14.45 -28.11 -18.44
C ILE A 135 15.01 -28.74 -19.71
N LEU A 136 15.01 -27.98 -20.81
CA LEU A 136 15.57 -28.43 -22.10
C LEU A 136 17.10 -28.33 -22.12
N SER A 137 17.65 -27.36 -21.39
CA SER A 137 19.07 -27.23 -21.15
C SER A 137 19.29 -26.76 -19.71
N ALA A 138 20.03 -27.54 -18.92
CA ALA A 138 20.46 -27.12 -17.60
C ALA A 138 21.50 -25.97 -17.63
N GLY A 139 21.94 -25.56 -18.83
CA GLY A 139 23.00 -24.58 -19.01
C GLY A 139 24.40 -25.17 -18.89
N GLY A 140 25.36 -24.34 -18.50
CA GLY A 140 26.79 -24.63 -18.41
C GLY A 140 27.63 -23.53 -19.04
N LYS A 141 28.95 -23.71 -19.05
CA LYS A 141 29.88 -22.74 -19.63
C LYS A 141 29.58 -22.53 -21.13
N GLY A 142 29.32 -21.29 -21.52
CA GLY A 142 28.99 -20.89 -22.89
C GLY A 142 27.64 -21.41 -23.40
N LYS A 143 26.82 -22.06 -22.56
CA LYS A 143 25.54 -22.66 -22.94
C LYS A 143 24.39 -21.96 -22.24
N PRO A 144 23.32 -21.58 -22.95
CA PRO A 144 22.15 -21.00 -22.31
C PRO A 144 21.43 -22.03 -21.43
N ALA A 145 20.92 -21.53 -20.31
CA ALA A 145 19.91 -22.19 -19.51
C ALA A 145 18.56 -22.05 -20.22
N HIS A 146 17.80 -23.15 -20.36
CA HIS A 146 16.57 -23.17 -21.14
C HIS A 146 15.49 -23.99 -20.45
N LEU A 147 14.45 -23.31 -20.01
CA LEU A 147 13.23 -23.89 -19.46
C LEU A 147 12.08 -23.74 -20.46
N ARG A 148 11.34 -24.82 -20.70
CA ARG A 148 10.11 -24.81 -21.49
C ARG A 148 8.91 -25.07 -20.62
N VAL A 149 7.92 -24.19 -20.70
CA VAL A 149 6.60 -24.35 -20.09
C VAL A 149 5.57 -24.62 -21.18
N HIS A 150 4.79 -25.67 -21.01
CA HIS A 150 3.60 -25.94 -21.81
C HIS A 150 2.39 -25.40 -21.05
N ALA A 151 1.55 -24.63 -21.72
CA ALA A 151 0.39 -23.97 -21.14
C ALA A 151 -0.82 -24.07 -22.07
N VAL A 152 -2.00 -23.82 -21.49
CA VAL A 152 -3.26 -23.63 -22.21
C VAL A 152 -3.90 -22.32 -21.77
N ASP A 153 -4.77 -21.77 -22.61
CA ASP A 153 -5.59 -20.63 -22.18
C ASP A 153 -6.59 -21.05 -21.09
N ASP A 154 -6.58 -20.33 -19.97
CA ASP A 154 -7.54 -20.54 -18.89
C ASP A 154 -8.20 -19.25 -18.46
N ARG A 155 -9.32 -19.41 -17.75
CA ARG A 155 -10.13 -18.32 -17.23
C ARG A 155 -9.26 -17.35 -16.45
N PHE A 156 -9.48 -16.06 -16.66
CA PHE A 156 -8.95 -15.00 -15.81
C PHE A 156 -10.08 -14.49 -14.90
N PRO A 157 -10.27 -15.08 -13.70
CA PRO A 157 -11.53 -14.92 -12.96
C PRO A 157 -11.85 -13.47 -12.60
N ILE A 158 -10.83 -12.65 -12.35
CA ILE A 158 -11.01 -11.21 -12.07
C ILE A 158 -11.65 -10.48 -13.24
N VAL A 159 -11.28 -10.80 -14.49
CA VAL A 159 -11.87 -10.16 -15.68
C VAL A 159 -13.28 -10.69 -15.89
N ASP A 160 -13.46 -12.01 -15.93
CA ASP A 160 -14.76 -12.66 -16.11
C ASP A 160 -15.82 -12.16 -15.13
N THR A 161 -15.46 -12.02 -13.86
CA THR A 161 -16.38 -11.52 -12.83
C THR A 161 -16.66 -10.04 -13.00
N THR A 162 -15.63 -9.21 -13.27
CA THR A 162 -15.78 -7.76 -13.51
C THR A 162 -16.72 -7.47 -14.68
N ILE A 163 -16.55 -8.14 -15.82
CA ILE A 163 -17.39 -7.92 -17.02
C ILE A 163 -18.70 -8.73 -17.02
N ARG A 164 -18.86 -9.68 -16.08
CA ARG A 164 -20.02 -10.58 -15.95
C ARG A 164 -20.33 -11.42 -17.19
N ILE A 165 -19.32 -11.65 -18.01
CA ILE A 165 -19.41 -12.49 -19.20
C ILE A 165 -18.39 -13.61 -18.99
N PRO A 166 -18.84 -14.86 -18.81
CA PRO A 166 -17.93 -15.98 -18.71
C PRO A 166 -17.07 -16.06 -19.96
N SER A 167 -15.75 -16.11 -19.78
CA SER A 167 -14.85 -16.35 -20.90
C SER A 167 -14.99 -17.79 -21.36
N SER A 168 -14.83 -17.99 -22.67
CA SER A 168 -14.85 -19.32 -23.30
C SER A 168 -13.44 -19.69 -23.73
N SER A 169 -13.07 -20.97 -23.61
CA SER A 169 -11.78 -21.43 -24.09
C SER A 169 -11.53 -20.99 -25.53
N GLN A 170 -10.35 -20.42 -25.74
CA GLN A 170 -9.86 -19.98 -27.03
C GLN A 170 -9.38 -21.18 -27.87
N GLY A 171 -9.09 -22.33 -27.24
CA GLY A 171 -8.58 -23.52 -27.90
C GLY A 171 -7.10 -23.36 -28.25
N LEU A 172 -6.34 -22.75 -27.35
CA LEU A 172 -4.95 -22.38 -27.57
C LEU A 172 -4.03 -23.27 -26.74
N GLN A 173 -3.08 -23.90 -27.42
CA GLN A 173 -1.93 -24.52 -26.77
C GLN A 173 -0.76 -23.57 -26.91
N VAL A 174 -0.05 -23.31 -25.81
CA VAL A 174 1.05 -22.35 -25.78
C VAL A 174 2.29 -23.02 -25.24
N THR A 175 3.43 -22.74 -25.86
CA THR A 175 4.74 -23.04 -25.28
C THR A 175 5.41 -21.72 -24.93
N VAL A 176 5.89 -21.58 -23.69
CA VAL A 176 6.67 -20.44 -23.23
C VAL A 176 8.08 -20.93 -22.90
N ASP A 177 9.03 -20.52 -23.71
CA ASP A 177 10.45 -20.81 -23.51
C ASP A 177 11.11 -19.64 -22.78
N TYR A 178 11.67 -19.92 -21.61
CA TYR A 178 12.51 -19.02 -20.84
C TYR A 178 13.96 -19.38 -21.06
N ILE A 179 14.73 -18.45 -21.64
CA ILE A 179 16.12 -18.68 -22.04
C ILE A 179 17.00 -17.62 -21.41
N LEU A 180 17.95 -18.06 -20.58
CA LEU A 180 18.95 -17.19 -19.98
C LEU A 180 20.33 -17.55 -20.55
N HIS A 181 20.92 -16.59 -21.25
CA HIS A 181 22.29 -16.73 -21.74
C HIS A 181 23.31 -16.45 -20.63
N PRO A 182 24.56 -16.94 -20.77
CA PRO A 182 25.64 -16.44 -19.94
C PRO A 182 25.83 -14.92 -20.10
N ASP A 183 26.26 -14.26 -19.02
CA ASP A 183 26.75 -12.87 -19.03
C ASP A 183 25.75 -11.86 -19.58
N THR A 184 24.51 -11.96 -19.12
CA THR A 184 23.45 -10.99 -19.41
C THR A 184 22.44 -10.95 -18.27
N PRO A 185 21.86 -9.79 -17.95
CA PRO A 185 20.84 -9.70 -16.91
C PRO A 185 19.43 -9.86 -17.51
N THR A 186 19.33 -10.47 -18.70
CA THR A 186 18.11 -10.48 -19.52
C THR A 186 17.64 -11.89 -19.79
N LEU A 187 16.41 -12.18 -19.37
CA LEU A 187 15.68 -13.39 -19.67
C LEU A 187 14.93 -13.22 -21.00
N GLU A 188 15.27 -14.01 -22.01
CA GLU A 188 14.49 -14.09 -23.24
C GLU A 188 13.26 -14.98 -23.02
N ILE A 189 12.11 -14.51 -23.51
CA ILE A 189 10.82 -15.18 -23.38
C ILE A 189 10.23 -15.36 -24.77
N ILE A 190 10.11 -16.61 -25.20
CA ILE A 190 9.55 -16.96 -26.51
C ILE A 190 8.22 -17.67 -26.32
N CYS A 191 7.14 -17.04 -26.76
CA CYS A 191 5.80 -17.56 -26.70
C CYS A 191 5.40 -18.12 -28.06
N THR A 192 5.19 -19.44 -28.16
CA THR A 192 4.68 -20.11 -29.36
C THR A 192 3.21 -20.43 -29.19
N LEU A 193 2.36 -19.73 -29.92
CA LEU A 193 0.91 -19.95 -29.97
C LEU A 193 0.58 -21.05 -30.98
N ASN A 194 -0.25 -22.02 -30.60
CA ASN A 194 -0.71 -23.10 -31.47
C ASN A 194 -2.24 -23.20 -31.43
N ASN A 195 -2.88 -22.96 -32.58
CA ASN A 195 -4.34 -23.05 -32.69
C ASN A 195 -4.78 -24.51 -32.74
N SER A 196 -5.39 -25.01 -31.65
CA SER A 196 -5.90 -26.39 -31.57
C SER A 196 -7.34 -26.54 -32.11
N ASN A 197 -7.98 -25.45 -32.53
CA ASN A 197 -9.29 -25.49 -33.16
C ASN A 197 -9.21 -25.99 -34.61
N GLN A 198 -10.35 -26.43 -35.14
CA GLN A 198 -10.49 -26.83 -36.55
C GLN A 198 -10.58 -25.63 -37.52
N GLN A 199 -10.87 -24.43 -37.00
CA GLN A 199 -11.05 -23.22 -37.79
C GLN A 199 -9.95 -22.21 -37.51
N ALA A 200 -9.71 -21.32 -38.47
CA ALA A 200 -8.82 -20.19 -38.28
C ALA A 200 -9.39 -19.24 -37.22
N LYS A 201 -8.51 -18.71 -36.36
CA LYS A 201 -8.87 -17.73 -35.33
C LYS A 201 -7.81 -16.63 -35.27
N VAL A 202 -8.25 -15.45 -34.83
CA VAL A 202 -7.36 -14.32 -34.57
C VAL A 202 -7.05 -14.28 -33.09
N TYR A 203 -5.78 -14.22 -32.73
CA TYR A 203 -5.34 -14.10 -31.34
C TYR A 203 -4.56 -12.82 -31.11
N SER A 204 -4.86 -12.13 -30.02
CA SER A 204 -4.04 -11.05 -29.46
C SER A 204 -3.29 -11.57 -28.23
N LEU A 205 -2.04 -11.14 -28.06
CA LEU A 205 -1.23 -11.45 -26.89
C LEU A 205 -0.95 -10.17 -26.10
N PHE A 206 -1.00 -10.29 -24.77
CA PHE A 206 -0.77 -9.19 -23.84
C PHE A 206 0.26 -9.61 -22.79
N TRP A 207 1.13 -8.67 -22.46
CA TRP A 207 1.92 -8.72 -21.23
C TRP A 207 1.14 -7.99 -20.14
N GLY A 208 0.71 -8.72 -19.12
CA GLY A 208 0.08 -8.17 -17.93
C GLY A 208 1.09 -7.92 -16.82
N GLN A 209 0.95 -6.80 -16.13
CA GLN A 209 1.74 -6.50 -14.94
C GLN A 209 0.93 -5.76 -13.86
N ILE A 210 1.21 -6.12 -12.61
CA ILE A 210 0.70 -5.52 -11.38
C ILE A 210 1.91 -5.39 -10.46
N LEU A 211 2.60 -4.27 -10.59
CA LEU A 211 3.92 -4.13 -9.99
C LEU A 211 3.90 -3.65 -8.53
N GLY A 212 2.84 -2.99 -8.05
CA GLY A 212 2.96 -1.99 -6.97
C GLY A 212 3.87 -0.85 -7.48
N ASP A 213 4.55 0.01 -6.75
CA ASP A 213 4.93 0.22 -5.36
C ASP A 213 6.12 -0.54 -4.81
N GLY A 214 7.11 0.24 -4.35
CA GLY A 214 8.54 -0.13 -4.33
C GLY A 214 9.27 0.13 -5.67
N LEU A 215 8.49 0.32 -6.74
CA LEU A 215 8.94 0.64 -8.09
C LEU A 215 8.10 1.79 -8.65
N VAL A 216 8.73 2.70 -9.40
CA VAL A 216 8.03 3.65 -10.26
C VAL A 216 8.03 3.11 -11.68
N SER A 217 6.84 2.90 -12.24
CA SER A 217 6.69 2.53 -13.65
C SER A 217 6.86 3.76 -14.56
N TYR A 218 7.66 3.62 -15.61
CA TYR A 218 7.97 4.65 -16.61
C TYR A 218 7.57 4.19 -18.02
N ILE A 219 6.94 5.11 -18.75
CA ILE A 219 6.57 4.97 -20.17
C ILE A 219 7.18 6.14 -20.95
N PRO A 220 8.43 6.00 -21.45
CA PRO A 220 9.03 6.99 -22.34
C PRO A 220 8.18 7.17 -23.63
N PRO A 221 8.05 8.39 -24.18
CA PRO A 221 8.78 9.61 -23.82
C PRO A 221 8.13 10.47 -22.72
N TRP A 222 7.01 10.04 -22.13
CA TRP A 222 6.24 10.90 -21.22
C TRP A 222 6.89 11.06 -19.85
N GLY A 223 7.16 9.95 -19.17
CA GLY A 223 7.66 9.94 -17.80
C GLY A 223 7.10 8.75 -17.01
N SER A 224 6.78 8.98 -15.74
CA SER A 224 6.03 8.02 -14.92
C SER A 224 4.71 7.62 -15.58
N VAL A 225 4.20 6.44 -15.23
CA VAL A 225 2.95 5.92 -15.78
C VAL A 225 1.77 6.83 -15.48
N ASP A 226 1.66 7.35 -14.25
CA ASP A 226 0.60 8.28 -13.85
C ASP A 226 0.60 9.53 -14.73
N TYR A 227 1.78 10.12 -14.96
CA TYR A 227 1.91 11.28 -15.82
C TYR A 227 1.60 10.96 -17.28
N ALA A 228 2.01 9.78 -17.77
CA ALA A 228 1.73 9.35 -19.13
C ALA A 228 0.22 9.21 -19.39
N PHE A 229 -0.50 8.58 -18.47
CA PHE A 229 -1.96 8.42 -18.56
C PHE A 229 -2.69 9.77 -18.41
N GLN A 230 -2.28 10.62 -17.46
CA GLN A 230 -2.85 11.97 -17.31
C GLN A 230 -2.68 12.83 -18.57
N LYS A 231 -1.55 12.68 -19.27
CA LYS A 231 -1.19 13.54 -20.40
C LYS A 231 -1.70 13.04 -21.75
N ALA A 232 -1.79 11.73 -21.94
CA ALA A 232 -1.92 11.14 -23.27
C ALA A 232 -2.94 9.99 -23.39
N ALA A 233 -3.55 9.53 -22.29
CA ALA A 233 -4.60 8.52 -22.40
C ALA A 233 -5.90 9.11 -22.97
N GLY A 234 -6.61 8.30 -23.76
CA GLY A 234 -7.97 8.61 -24.18
C GLY A 234 -8.99 8.45 -23.04
N PRO A 235 -10.25 8.87 -23.25
CA PRO A 235 -11.33 8.60 -22.31
C PRO A 235 -11.46 7.08 -22.06
N PRO A 236 -11.81 6.66 -20.83
CA PRO A 236 -11.85 5.24 -20.48
C PRO A 236 -12.97 4.50 -21.22
N LEU A 237 -12.62 3.36 -21.83
CA LEU A 237 -13.58 2.42 -22.41
C LEU A 237 -14.45 1.83 -21.29
N LEU A 238 -15.77 1.86 -21.49
CA LEU A 238 -16.78 1.45 -20.50
C LEU A 238 -16.66 2.17 -19.14
N GLY A 239 -15.96 3.31 -19.08
CA GLY A 239 -15.66 4.00 -17.82
C GLY A 239 -14.62 3.31 -16.94
N LEU A 240 -13.99 2.22 -17.41
CA LEU A 240 -13.11 1.36 -16.62
C LEU A 240 -11.68 1.33 -17.14
N VAL A 241 -11.51 1.17 -18.47
CA VAL A 241 -10.21 0.87 -19.06
C VAL A 241 -9.66 2.10 -19.78
N GLN A 242 -8.62 2.72 -19.23
CA GLN A 242 -7.89 3.77 -19.93
C GLN A 242 -6.91 3.15 -20.93
N THR A 243 -6.76 3.78 -22.09
CA THR A 243 -5.83 3.33 -23.13
C THR A 243 -4.86 4.45 -23.50
N LEU A 244 -3.57 4.14 -23.39
CA LEU A 244 -2.47 4.97 -23.86
C LEU A 244 -1.95 4.41 -25.19
N PRO A 245 -2.25 5.05 -26.33
CA PRO A 245 -1.76 4.60 -27.63
C PRO A 245 -0.37 5.14 -27.95
N GLY A 246 0.34 4.47 -28.84
CA GLY A 246 1.53 5.01 -29.49
C GLY A 246 2.65 3.98 -29.63
N PRO A 247 3.70 4.27 -30.41
CA PRO A 247 4.89 3.42 -30.42
C PRO A 247 5.68 3.65 -29.13
N ILE A 248 5.44 2.81 -28.12
CA ILE A 248 6.12 2.83 -26.83
C ILE A 248 7.36 1.95 -26.94
N PRO A 249 8.59 2.51 -26.85
CA PRO A 249 9.81 1.76 -27.13
C PRO A 249 10.09 0.69 -26.07
N MET A 250 9.72 0.94 -24.81
CA MET A 250 9.91 0.08 -23.66
C MET A 250 8.98 0.56 -22.54
N VAL A 251 8.55 -0.35 -21.68
CA VAL A 251 8.05 -0.02 -20.34
C VAL A 251 9.10 -0.48 -19.34
N ALA A 252 9.39 0.33 -18.33
CA ALA A 252 10.32 -0.06 -17.27
C ALA A 252 9.76 0.32 -15.91
N ALA A 253 10.18 -0.38 -14.87
CA ALA A 253 9.82 -0.05 -13.51
C ALA A 253 11.08 0.04 -12.67
N ALA A 254 11.33 1.19 -12.03
CA ALA A 254 12.57 1.44 -11.31
C ALA A 254 12.34 1.68 -9.81
N GLY A 255 13.02 0.88 -9.00
CA GLY A 255 13.13 0.94 -7.55
C GLY A 255 14.55 1.27 -7.13
N SER A 256 14.78 1.38 -5.81
CA SER A 256 15.99 2.05 -5.27
C SER A 256 17.26 1.22 -5.44
N ARG A 257 17.06 -0.07 -5.72
CA ARG A 257 18.11 -1.09 -5.86
C ARG A 257 17.94 -1.95 -7.11
N LEU A 258 16.75 -1.97 -7.70
CA LEU A 258 16.41 -2.80 -8.85
C LEU A 258 15.55 -2.03 -9.82
N ALA A 259 15.75 -2.24 -11.12
CA ALA A 259 14.78 -1.86 -12.14
C ALA A 259 14.55 -3.01 -13.11
N TYR A 260 13.34 -3.06 -13.66
CA TYR A 260 12.89 -4.08 -14.58
C TYR A 260 12.54 -3.45 -15.92
N GLY A 261 13.06 -4.01 -17.01
CA GLY A 261 12.78 -3.58 -18.38
C GLY A 261 11.95 -4.62 -19.12
N PHE A 262 10.79 -4.19 -19.62
CA PHE A 262 9.89 -5.00 -20.43
C PHE A 262 10.08 -4.65 -21.92
N ILE A 263 10.64 -5.60 -22.67
CA ILE A 263 11.15 -5.35 -24.02
C ILE A 263 10.48 -6.27 -25.04
N ILE A 264 10.04 -5.70 -26.16
CA ILE A 264 9.66 -6.43 -27.38
C ILE A 264 10.81 -6.24 -28.41
N PRO A 265 11.61 -7.28 -28.72
CA PRO A 265 12.78 -7.16 -29.58
C PRO A 265 12.50 -6.79 -31.05
N GLN A 266 11.28 -7.00 -31.53
CA GLN A 266 10.97 -6.86 -32.96
C GLN A 266 10.21 -5.58 -33.29
N GLU A 267 9.56 -4.95 -32.29
CA GLU A 267 8.71 -3.79 -32.49
C GLU A 267 8.52 -2.97 -31.21
N ALA A 268 7.88 -1.81 -31.33
CA ALA A 268 7.43 -1.02 -30.18
C ALA A 268 6.09 -1.57 -29.65
N ILE A 269 5.85 -1.39 -28.35
CA ILE A 269 4.53 -1.64 -27.74
C ILE A 269 3.56 -0.63 -28.36
N SER A 270 2.46 -1.09 -28.92
CA SER A 270 1.54 -0.24 -29.69
C SER A 270 0.46 0.45 -28.84
N GLN A 271 0.15 -0.14 -27.69
CA GLN A 271 -0.76 0.42 -26.70
C GLN A 271 -0.53 -0.20 -25.32
N VAL A 272 -0.79 0.60 -24.29
CA VAL A 272 -0.85 0.16 -22.89
C VAL A 272 -2.23 0.49 -22.35
N MET A 273 -2.90 -0.51 -21.76
CA MET A 273 -4.19 -0.34 -21.13
C MET A 273 -4.03 -0.40 -19.61
N ASN A 274 -4.83 0.38 -18.89
CA ASN A 274 -4.86 0.37 -17.42
C ASN A 274 -6.31 0.26 -16.93
N ALA A 275 -6.54 -0.67 -16.00
CA ALA A 275 -7.73 -0.72 -15.17
C ALA A 275 -7.30 -1.05 -13.73
N SER A 276 -7.52 -0.13 -12.80
CA SER A 276 -7.19 -0.31 -11.37
C SER A 276 -5.77 -0.84 -11.13
N ASN A 277 -4.75 -0.21 -11.73
CA ASN A 277 -3.33 -0.59 -11.64
C ASN A 277 -2.95 -1.95 -12.27
N ILE A 278 -3.88 -2.59 -12.99
CA ILE A 278 -3.57 -3.71 -13.88
C ILE A 278 -3.21 -3.15 -15.25
N TYR A 279 -1.94 -3.29 -15.63
CA TYR A 279 -1.44 -2.82 -16.92
C TYR A 279 -1.35 -3.95 -17.92
N LEU A 280 -2.01 -3.79 -19.08
CA LEU A 280 -1.94 -4.73 -20.20
C LEU A 280 -1.24 -4.05 -21.38
N MET A 281 -0.08 -4.58 -21.76
CA MET A 281 0.69 -4.11 -22.91
C MET A 281 0.41 -5.04 -24.09
N MET A 282 -0.07 -4.50 -25.21
CA MET A 282 -0.30 -5.32 -26.40
C MET A 282 1.04 -5.71 -27.03
N ILE A 283 1.25 -7.01 -27.22
CA ILE A 283 2.46 -7.55 -27.85
C ILE A 283 2.17 -7.80 -29.32
N GLY A 284 2.76 -6.96 -30.16
CA GLY A 284 2.61 -7.03 -31.60
C GLY A 284 1.20 -6.90 -32.12
N ARG A 285 1.00 -7.34 -33.36
CA ARG A 285 -0.29 -7.32 -34.04
C ARG A 285 -1.07 -8.61 -33.76
N PRO A 286 -2.41 -8.59 -33.77
CA PRO A 286 -3.20 -9.81 -33.72
C PRO A 286 -2.78 -10.80 -34.82
N VAL A 287 -2.60 -12.06 -34.44
CA VAL A 287 -2.13 -13.13 -35.35
C VAL A 287 -3.31 -13.98 -35.81
N ASN A 288 -3.48 -14.14 -37.12
CA ASN A 288 -4.46 -15.05 -37.70
C ASN A 288 -3.83 -16.43 -37.90
N LEU A 289 -4.31 -17.43 -37.17
CA LEU A 289 -3.77 -18.79 -37.18
C LEU A 289 -4.79 -19.77 -37.72
N SER A 290 -4.46 -20.45 -38.82
CA SER A 290 -5.20 -21.62 -39.31
C SER A 290 -5.09 -22.79 -38.31
N ALA A 291 -5.92 -23.82 -38.49
CA ALA A 291 -5.87 -25.02 -37.65
C ALA A 291 -4.48 -25.66 -37.63
N GLY A 292 -3.91 -25.87 -36.44
CA GLY A 292 -2.56 -26.41 -36.22
C GLY A 292 -1.41 -25.47 -36.61
N GLN A 293 -1.70 -24.27 -37.12
CA GLN A 293 -0.68 -23.27 -37.41
C GLN A 293 -0.11 -22.69 -36.12
N LYS A 294 1.19 -22.37 -36.16
CA LYS A 294 1.91 -21.76 -35.05
C LYS A 294 2.36 -20.35 -35.39
N ALA A 295 2.38 -19.48 -34.37
CA ALA A 295 3.08 -18.19 -34.40
C ALA A 295 4.02 -18.10 -33.21
N GLU A 296 5.22 -17.58 -33.45
CA GLU A 296 6.23 -17.33 -32.42
C GLU A 296 6.30 -15.83 -32.15
N ILE A 297 6.28 -15.47 -30.87
CA ILE A 297 6.35 -14.09 -30.39
C ILE A 297 7.47 -13.99 -29.36
N ARG A 298 8.34 -12.99 -29.49
CA ARG A 298 9.52 -12.81 -28.65
C ARG A 298 9.38 -11.59 -27.74
N MET A 299 9.74 -11.76 -26.49
CA MET A 299 9.78 -10.75 -25.44
C MET A 299 11.06 -10.94 -24.64
N ALA A 300 11.39 -9.96 -23.80
CA ALA A 300 12.46 -10.10 -22.83
C ALA A 300 12.14 -9.33 -21.54
N LEU A 301 12.60 -9.87 -20.42
CA LEU A 301 12.62 -9.23 -19.12
C LEU A 301 14.08 -9.01 -18.73
N SER A 302 14.47 -7.76 -18.54
CA SER A 302 15.82 -7.38 -18.12
C SER A 302 15.81 -6.80 -16.71
N VAL A 303 16.87 -7.01 -15.94
CA VAL A 303 17.05 -6.47 -14.60
C VAL A 303 18.26 -5.55 -14.57
N SER A 304 18.20 -4.44 -13.82
CA SER A 304 19.33 -3.56 -13.55
C SER A 304 19.30 -3.10 -12.09
N ASP A 305 20.31 -2.33 -11.68
CA ASP A 305 20.57 -1.83 -10.33
C ASP A 305 19.69 -0.62 -9.93
N GLY A 306 18.50 -0.52 -10.52
CA GLY A 306 17.61 0.63 -10.39
C GLY A 306 17.70 1.60 -11.56
N ASP A 307 18.76 1.54 -12.36
CA ASP A 307 18.96 2.49 -13.46
C ASP A 307 18.29 2.03 -14.76
N MET A 308 17.70 2.96 -15.50
CA MET A 308 17.02 2.64 -16.77
C MET A 308 17.98 2.56 -17.96
N GLU A 309 19.20 3.11 -17.86
CA GLU A 309 20.15 3.09 -19.00
C GLU A 309 20.60 1.66 -19.36
N PRO A 310 21.01 0.81 -18.40
CA PRO A 310 21.34 -0.59 -18.70
C PRO A 310 20.18 -1.34 -19.39
N LEU A 311 18.94 -1.11 -18.96
CA LEU A 311 17.75 -1.69 -19.60
C LEU A 311 17.59 -1.23 -21.06
N ARG A 312 17.90 0.04 -21.36
CA ARG A 312 17.91 0.55 -22.74
C ARG A 312 19.06 -0.02 -23.55
N ALA A 313 20.21 -0.30 -22.94
CA ALA A 313 21.32 -0.97 -23.60
C ALA A 313 20.94 -2.39 -24.03
N GLU A 314 20.29 -3.14 -23.15
CA GLU A 314 19.75 -4.47 -23.46
C GLU A 314 18.66 -4.42 -24.54
N MET A 315 17.78 -3.42 -24.50
CA MET A 315 16.79 -3.19 -25.57
C MET A 315 17.48 -2.98 -26.93
N ARG A 316 18.52 -2.14 -27.01
CA ARG A 316 19.27 -1.91 -28.25
C ARG A 316 19.99 -3.18 -28.73
N ARG A 317 20.60 -3.94 -27.81
CA ARG A 317 21.27 -5.22 -28.09
C ARG A 317 20.30 -6.21 -28.71
N LEU A 318 19.13 -6.41 -28.08
CA LEU A 318 18.09 -7.32 -28.55
C LEU A 318 17.49 -6.90 -29.90
N ARG A 319 17.33 -5.60 -30.12
CA ARG A 319 16.83 -5.04 -31.39
C ARG A 319 17.89 -4.96 -32.50
N GLN A 320 19.15 -5.31 -32.20
CA GLN A 320 20.30 -5.14 -33.11
C GLN A 320 20.40 -3.70 -33.64
N GLN A 321 20.04 -2.72 -32.82
CA GLN A 321 20.03 -1.32 -33.20
C GLN A 321 21.44 -0.74 -33.16
N SER A 322 21.95 -0.34 -34.33
CA SER A 322 23.17 0.45 -34.45
C SER A 322 22.79 1.94 -34.43
N GLU A 323 22.55 2.47 -33.25
CA GLU A 323 22.29 3.90 -33.04
C GLU A 323 23.60 4.62 -32.70
N THR A 324 23.82 5.81 -33.26
CA THR A 324 24.91 6.68 -32.80
C THR A 324 24.52 7.22 -31.43
N LEU A 325 25.33 6.98 -30.40
CA LEU A 325 25.08 7.45 -29.04
C LEU A 325 26.16 8.43 -28.60
N SER A 326 25.75 9.46 -27.89
CA SER A 326 26.62 10.36 -27.14
C SER A 326 26.61 9.96 -25.67
N THR A 327 27.76 10.05 -25.00
CA THR A 327 27.85 9.82 -23.56
C THR A 327 27.66 11.15 -22.85
N VAL A 328 26.62 11.24 -22.02
CA VAL A 328 26.39 12.35 -21.10
C VAL A 328 26.91 11.92 -19.74
N ARG A 329 27.80 12.72 -19.16
CA ARG A 329 28.37 12.46 -17.83
C ARG A 329 28.36 13.71 -16.98
N GLY A 330 28.34 13.55 -15.68
CA GLY A 330 28.41 14.68 -14.76
C GLY A 330 28.59 14.24 -13.32
N ARG A 331 28.56 15.23 -12.43
CA ARG A 331 28.62 15.01 -11.00
C ARG A 331 27.56 15.81 -10.29
N VAL A 332 26.81 15.18 -9.38
CA VAL A 332 25.94 15.86 -8.44
C VAL A 332 26.72 16.11 -7.16
N VAL A 333 26.79 17.37 -6.77
CA VAL A 333 27.50 17.84 -5.58
C VAL A 333 26.62 18.76 -4.76
N THR A 334 26.92 18.92 -3.49
CA THR A 334 26.40 20.03 -2.69
C THR A 334 26.98 21.36 -3.20
N THR A 335 26.38 22.48 -2.82
CA THR A 335 26.95 23.83 -3.04
C THR A 335 28.39 24.01 -2.53
N ASN A 336 28.84 23.18 -1.57
CA ASN A 336 30.22 23.17 -1.05
C ASN A 336 31.10 22.07 -1.69
N ASN A 337 30.74 21.59 -2.88
CA ASN A 337 31.48 20.60 -3.69
C ASN A 337 31.68 19.21 -3.04
N ARG A 338 30.87 18.84 -2.04
CA ARG A 338 30.78 17.46 -1.53
C ARG A 338 29.93 16.59 -2.47
N PRO A 339 30.29 15.33 -2.74
CA PRO A 339 29.48 14.44 -3.57
C PRO A 339 28.11 14.17 -2.92
N VAL A 340 27.07 14.06 -3.74
CA VAL A 340 25.75 13.55 -3.32
C VAL A 340 25.56 12.18 -3.96
N PRO A 341 25.69 11.08 -3.21
CA PRO A 341 25.42 9.74 -3.73
C PRO A 341 23.92 9.51 -3.88
N ASP A 342 23.54 8.52 -4.70
CA ASP A 342 22.17 8.04 -4.90
C ASP A 342 21.16 9.10 -5.38
N ALA A 343 21.64 10.29 -5.78
CA ALA A 343 20.83 11.30 -6.45
C ALA A 343 20.32 10.74 -7.78
N ARG A 344 19.02 10.90 -8.01
CA ARG A 344 18.31 10.41 -9.19
C ARG A 344 18.35 11.50 -10.27
N VAL A 345 18.93 11.17 -11.42
CA VAL A 345 19.20 12.09 -12.53
C VAL A 345 18.34 11.69 -13.72
N TYR A 346 17.28 12.45 -13.94
CA TYR A 346 16.36 12.27 -15.06
C TYR A 346 16.85 13.04 -16.27
N LEU A 347 17.10 12.32 -17.37
CA LEU A 347 17.53 12.93 -18.62
C LEU A 347 16.33 13.21 -19.52
N VAL A 348 16.09 14.49 -19.79
CA VAL A 348 14.99 14.96 -20.63
C VAL A 348 15.58 15.58 -21.89
N GLN A 349 15.28 14.99 -23.05
CA GLN A 349 15.62 15.55 -24.35
C GLN A 349 14.76 16.79 -24.59
N GLN A 350 15.40 17.90 -24.97
CA GLN A 350 14.71 19.14 -25.30
C GLN A 350 13.98 19.01 -26.64
N GLY A 351 12.85 19.69 -26.75
CA GLY A 351 11.95 19.66 -27.91
C GLY A 351 10.73 20.53 -27.64
N GLU A 352 9.67 20.39 -28.45
CA GLU A 352 8.41 21.08 -28.21
C GLU A 352 7.79 20.71 -26.84
N GLY A 353 7.16 21.68 -26.18
CA GLY A 353 6.53 21.49 -24.87
C GLY A 353 7.55 21.16 -23.76
N ASP A 354 7.24 20.15 -22.93
CA ASP A 354 8.03 19.82 -21.74
C ASP A 354 9.31 19.00 -22.02
N GLY A 355 9.60 18.72 -23.29
CA GLY A 355 10.64 17.76 -23.73
C GLY A 355 10.23 16.30 -23.53
N GLN A 356 11.11 15.36 -23.88
CA GLN A 356 10.88 13.91 -23.81
C GLN A 356 11.77 13.25 -22.75
N MET A 357 11.19 12.56 -21.78
CA MET A 357 11.97 11.80 -20.79
C MET A 357 12.60 10.59 -21.46
N HIS A 358 13.92 10.47 -21.37
CA HIS A 358 14.69 9.43 -22.04
C HIS A 358 15.06 8.28 -21.09
N THR A 359 15.67 8.62 -19.95
CA THR A 359 16.14 7.65 -18.95
C THR A 359 16.27 8.31 -17.57
N VAL A 360 16.42 7.49 -16.53
CA VAL A 360 16.88 7.88 -15.20
C VAL A 360 18.12 7.05 -14.84
N THR A 361 19.08 7.69 -14.19
CA THR A 361 20.29 7.07 -13.64
C THR A 361 20.53 7.59 -12.22
N ARG A 362 21.35 6.89 -11.43
CA ARG A 362 21.77 7.33 -10.11
C ARG A 362 23.24 7.72 -10.08
N THR A 363 23.55 8.52 -9.08
CA THR A 363 24.92 8.91 -8.81
C THR A 363 25.63 7.92 -7.92
N ASP A 364 26.89 7.62 -8.24
CA ASP A 364 27.74 6.76 -7.43
C ASP A 364 28.15 7.41 -6.08
N SER A 365 28.92 6.69 -5.26
CA SER A 365 29.49 7.22 -4.00
C SER A 365 30.31 8.51 -4.12
N ARG A 366 30.74 8.87 -5.34
CA ARG A 366 31.48 10.10 -5.66
C ARG A 366 30.58 11.14 -6.33
N GLY A 367 29.27 10.92 -6.37
CA GLY A 367 28.28 11.79 -6.96
C GLY A 367 28.24 11.74 -8.50
N ARG A 368 28.92 10.79 -9.15
CA ARG A 368 29.05 10.78 -10.62
C ARG A 368 27.90 10.00 -11.24
N PHE A 369 27.38 10.50 -12.35
CA PHE A 369 26.42 9.78 -13.20
C PHE A 369 26.92 9.74 -14.64
N GLU A 370 26.49 8.72 -15.38
CA GLU A 370 26.74 8.56 -16.80
C GLU A 370 25.52 7.93 -17.47
N ALA A 371 25.19 8.39 -18.69
CA ALA A 371 24.21 7.71 -19.53
C ALA A 371 24.56 7.85 -21.01
N LYS A 372 24.22 6.84 -21.81
CA LYS A 372 24.33 6.88 -23.26
C LYS A 372 22.99 7.24 -23.87
N VAL A 373 22.95 8.36 -24.59
CA VAL A 373 21.75 8.93 -25.19
C VAL A 373 21.96 9.25 -26.67
N PRO A 374 20.92 9.29 -27.51
CA PRO A 374 21.02 9.78 -28.88
C PRO A 374 21.55 11.23 -28.94
N PRO A 375 22.13 11.69 -30.06
CA PRO A 375 22.53 13.08 -30.24
C PRO A 375 21.34 14.02 -30.07
N GLY A 376 21.52 15.08 -29.29
CA GLY A 376 20.48 16.07 -29.03
C GLY A 376 20.83 16.96 -27.85
N GLU A 377 20.00 17.96 -27.61
CA GLU A 377 20.11 18.80 -26.42
C GLU A 377 19.33 18.18 -25.27
N TYR A 378 19.97 18.02 -24.12
CA TYR A 378 19.37 17.41 -22.93
C TYR A 378 19.41 18.38 -21.76
N ARG A 379 18.47 18.19 -20.83
CA ARG A 379 18.55 18.73 -19.47
C ARG A 379 18.47 17.58 -18.47
N ALA A 380 19.16 17.75 -17.34
CA ALA A 380 19.05 16.88 -16.18
C ALA A 380 18.11 17.52 -15.17
N VAL A 381 17.11 16.76 -14.75
CA VAL A 381 16.33 17.06 -13.55
C VAL A 381 16.83 16.13 -12.45
N VAL A 382 17.28 16.70 -11.34
CA VAL A 382 17.99 15.96 -10.29
C VAL A 382 17.26 16.07 -8.98
N PHE A 383 17.02 14.92 -8.36
CA PHE A 383 16.43 14.79 -7.04
C PHE A 383 17.36 14.02 -6.11
N ALA A 384 17.36 14.39 -4.83
CA ALA A 384 18.00 13.64 -3.76
C ALA A 384 17.23 13.90 -2.45
N ASP A 385 17.20 12.92 -1.56
CA ASP A 385 16.32 12.95 -0.38
C ASP A 385 16.69 14.10 0.58
N GLY A 386 15.71 14.95 0.87
CA GLY A 386 15.92 16.17 1.67
C GLY A 386 16.70 17.30 0.97
N TYR A 387 17.08 17.16 -0.29
CA TYR A 387 17.71 18.23 -1.08
C TYR A 387 16.67 18.98 -1.91
N ALA A 388 16.93 20.26 -2.17
CA ALA A 388 16.15 21.00 -3.18
C ALA A 388 16.50 20.46 -4.59
N PRO A 389 15.51 20.20 -5.47
CA PRO A 389 15.78 19.68 -6.79
C PRO A 389 16.49 20.71 -7.68
N ALA A 390 17.22 20.22 -8.68
CA ALA A 390 17.86 21.05 -9.70
C ALA A 390 17.39 20.68 -11.10
N ASN A 391 17.35 21.66 -12.00
CA ASN A 391 17.02 21.48 -13.41
C ASN A 391 18.07 22.23 -14.24
N VAL A 392 18.95 21.49 -14.91
CA VAL A 392 20.18 22.03 -15.51
C VAL A 392 20.33 21.53 -16.94
N ALA A 393 20.61 22.44 -17.88
CA ALA A 393 20.98 22.05 -19.25
C ALA A 393 22.31 21.29 -19.25
N LEU A 394 22.35 20.16 -19.94
CA LEU A 394 23.54 19.32 -20.01
C LEU A 394 24.42 19.77 -21.18
N LYS A 395 25.68 20.03 -20.87
CA LYS A 395 26.79 20.08 -21.83
C LYS A 395 27.72 18.89 -21.49
N GLU A 396 28.53 18.41 -22.44
CA GLU A 396 29.31 17.15 -22.37
C GLU A 396 29.70 16.65 -20.96
N THR A 397 30.23 17.51 -20.09
CA THR A 397 30.45 17.22 -18.66
C THR A 397 30.00 18.40 -17.80
N VAL A 398 29.20 18.15 -16.77
CA VAL A 398 28.65 19.20 -15.89
C VAL A 398 28.64 18.79 -14.41
N ASP A 399 28.97 19.75 -13.54
CA ASP A 399 28.75 19.64 -12.11
C ASP A 399 27.40 20.30 -11.77
N ILE A 400 26.49 19.52 -11.18
CA ILE A 400 25.14 19.95 -10.77
C ILE A 400 25.16 20.14 -9.26
N ALA A 401 25.02 21.39 -8.81
CA ALA A 401 24.99 21.72 -7.39
C ALA A 401 23.57 21.63 -6.83
N LEU A 402 23.37 20.81 -5.80
CA LEU A 402 22.16 20.77 -4.98
C LEU A 402 22.36 21.56 -3.68
N GLN A 403 21.31 22.22 -3.21
CA GLN A 403 21.32 22.81 -1.86
C GLN A 403 21.22 21.69 -0.82
N PRO A 404 22.17 21.60 0.14
CA PRO A 404 22.14 20.54 1.14
C PRO A 404 20.92 20.67 2.08
N PRO A 405 20.43 19.54 2.64
CA PRO A 405 19.32 19.54 3.58
C PRO A 405 19.58 20.44 4.79
N ALA A 406 18.52 21.09 5.27
CA ALA A 406 18.51 21.60 6.63
C ALA A 406 18.48 20.42 7.62
N GLN A 407 19.05 20.61 8.82
CA GLN A 407 19.10 19.59 9.87
C GLN A 407 18.15 19.97 10.99
N LEU A 408 16.93 19.41 11.00
CA LEU A 408 15.95 19.65 12.06
C LEU A 408 16.13 18.64 13.19
N GLN A 409 16.69 19.07 14.32
CA GLN A 409 16.72 18.28 15.53
C GLN A 409 15.43 18.46 16.32
N ILE A 410 14.74 17.36 16.58
CA ILE A 410 13.56 17.33 17.44
C ILE A 410 13.85 16.69 18.80
N ALA A 411 13.11 17.12 19.81
CA ALA A 411 13.02 16.48 21.12
C ALA A 411 11.58 16.66 21.63
N VAL A 412 10.76 15.63 21.43
CA VAL A 412 9.32 15.61 21.68
C VAL A 412 9.02 14.74 22.89
N GLN A 413 8.47 15.34 23.94
CA GLN A 413 8.20 14.68 25.22
C GLN A 413 6.74 14.77 25.61
N ASP A 414 6.30 13.90 26.52
CA ASP A 414 5.00 14.02 27.18
C ASP A 414 5.09 15.01 28.34
N ASP A 415 3.97 15.20 29.03
CA ASP A 415 3.84 16.02 30.24
C ASP A 415 4.65 15.47 31.44
N LYS A 416 5.20 14.25 31.33
CA LYS A 416 6.06 13.60 32.34
C LYS A 416 7.54 13.61 31.95
N GLY A 417 7.88 14.21 30.81
CA GLY A 417 9.25 14.33 30.30
C GLY A 417 9.78 13.09 29.57
N ALA A 418 8.96 12.08 29.31
CA ALA A 418 9.35 10.90 28.54
C ALA A 418 9.25 11.18 27.04
N TYR A 419 10.25 10.73 26.27
CA TYR A 419 10.20 10.80 24.81
C TYR A 419 9.13 9.85 24.24
N LEU A 420 8.41 10.32 23.23
CA LEU A 420 7.29 9.59 22.62
C LEU A 420 7.37 9.58 21.09
N PRO A 421 6.89 8.50 20.43
CA PRO A 421 6.73 8.50 18.99
C PRO A 421 5.75 9.59 18.54
N CYS A 422 6.02 10.26 17.42
CA CYS A 422 5.21 11.37 16.92
C CYS A 422 5.31 11.51 15.40
N ALA A 423 4.28 12.08 14.79
CA ALA A 423 4.28 12.51 13.39
C ALA A 423 4.58 14.01 13.30
N LEU A 424 5.42 14.40 12.34
CA LEU A 424 5.69 15.79 11.98
C LEU A 424 5.08 16.07 10.62
N VAL A 425 4.12 16.98 10.53
CA VAL A 425 3.43 17.35 9.30
C VAL A 425 3.97 18.69 8.80
N PHE A 426 4.54 18.71 7.61
CA PHE A 426 5.17 19.86 6.96
C PHE A 426 4.21 20.50 5.95
N GLU A 427 3.88 21.77 6.18
CA GLU A 427 3.19 22.64 5.23
C GLU A 427 4.17 23.69 4.73
N ARG A 428 4.55 23.65 3.45
CA ARG A 428 5.50 24.61 2.85
C ARG A 428 4.81 25.96 2.65
N LEU A 429 5.38 27.02 3.20
CA LEU A 429 4.87 28.39 3.11
C LEU A 429 5.61 29.24 2.05
N SER A 430 6.79 28.81 1.61
CA SER A 430 7.60 29.50 0.59
C SER A 430 7.58 28.78 -0.76
N GLY A 431 7.33 29.50 -1.85
CA GLY A 431 7.32 28.97 -3.22
C GLY A 431 6.17 27.97 -3.48
N SER A 432 5.86 27.71 -4.74
CA SER A 432 4.98 26.59 -5.09
C SER A 432 5.76 25.27 -4.97
N LEU A 433 5.16 24.25 -4.36
CA LEU A 433 5.59 22.87 -4.57
C LEU A 433 5.25 22.53 -6.03
N PRO A 434 6.22 22.23 -6.91
CA PRO A 434 5.89 21.82 -8.27
C PRO A 434 5.42 20.35 -8.22
N ASN A 435 4.25 20.09 -7.63
CA ASN A 435 3.67 18.74 -7.56
C ASN A 435 3.55 18.16 -8.97
N ASN A 436 3.11 18.96 -9.95
CA ASN A 436 2.93 18.51 -11.33
C ASN A 436 4.26 18.10 -12.02
N GLU A 437 5.38 18.76 -11.69
CA GLU A 437 6.68 18.34 -12.21
C GLU A 437 7.17 17.06 -11.53
N ARG A 438 6.91 16.89 -10.22
CA ARG A 438 7.27 15.67 -9.47
C ARG A 438 6.50 14.44 -9.92
N VAL A 439 5.21 14.58 -10.31
CA VAL A 439 4.42 13.45 -10.88
C VAL A 439 5.21 12.79 -12.00
N ARG A 440 5.71 13.61 -12.94
CA ARG A 440 6.38 13.15 -14.16
C ARG A 440 7.58 12.24 -13.89
N TYR A 441 8.29 12.49 -12.80
CA TYR A 441 9.48 11.74 -12.45
C TYR A 441 9.21 10.65 -11.41
N GLY A 442 7.97 10.53 -10.90
CA GLY A 442 7.64 9.63 -9.80
C GLY A 442 8.24 10.05 -8.46
N GLU A 443 8.58 11.33 -8.30
CA GLU A 443 9.23 11.89 -7.10
C GLU A 443 8.17 12.47 -6.15
N GLN A 444 7.03 11.79 -6.07
CA GLN A 444 5.96 12.04 -5.11
C GLN A 444 6.13 11.09 -3.92
N GLY A 445 6.17 11.61 -2.69
CA GLY A 445 6.23 10.76 -1.49
C GLY A 445 7.50 9.89 -1.41
N ASP A 446 7.32 8.61 -1.03
CA ASP A 446 8.35 7.64 -0.63
C ASP A 446 9.57 7.53 -1.54
N TYR A 447 9.37 7.80 -2.84
CA TYR A 447 10.38 7.61 -3.87
C TYR A 447 11.10 8.92 -4.27
N GLY A 448 10.83 10.02 -3.57
CA GLY A 448 11.46 11.33 -3.81
C GLY A 448 11.52 12.28 -2.61
N ARG A 449 11.57 11.70 -1.41
CA ARG A 449 11.15 12.25 -0.10
C ARG A 449 11.50 13.72 0.13
N PHE A 450 10.61 14.57 -0.36
CA PHE A 450 10.04 15.62 0.47
C PHE A 450 8.66 15.14 0.91
N ASP A 451 8.58 14.46 2.05
CA ASP A 451 7.33 13.95 2.59
C ASP A 451 6.58 15.07 3.31
N ARG A 452 5.28 15.20 3.04
CA ARG A 452 4.38 16.05 3.84
C ARG A 452 4.37 15.60 5.32
N VAL A 453 4.74 14.35 5.61
CA VAL A 453 4.72 13.78 6.96
C VAL A 453 5.98 12.96 7.24
N TYR A 454 6.61 13.17 8.39
CA TYR A 454 7.71 12.33 8.90
C TYR A 454 7.27 11.60 10.18
N TYR A 455 7.58 10.30 10.29
CA TYR A 455 7.19 9.47 11.42
C TYR A 455 8.39 9.12 12.30
N SER A 456 8.42 9.68 13.51
CA SER A 456 9.44 9.40 14.51
C SER A 456 8.99 8.30 15.46
N LEU A 457 9.79 7.24 15.63
CA LEU A 457 9.61 6.24 16.69
C LEU A 457 10.28 6.65 18.02
N SER A 458 11.26 7.56 17.95
CA SER A 458 12.09 7.95 19.09
C SER A 458 11.57 9.22 19.77
N GLY A 459 10.95 10.13 19.01
CA GLY A 459 10.67 11.50 19.43
C GLY A 459 11.92 12.36 19.64
N ASN A 460 13.12 11.85 19.34
CA ASN A 460 14.38 12.54 19.62
C ASN A 460 15.46 12.15 18.61
N GLU A 461 15.50 12.87 17.49
CA GLU A 461 16.43 12.62 16.41
C GLU A 461 16.69 13.88 15.57
N THR A 462 17.61 13.79 14.61
CA THR A 462 17.89 14.84 13.64
C THR A 462 17.42 14.37 12.27
N ILE A 463 16.60 15.18 11.63
CA ILE A 463 15.92 14.86 10.38
C ILE A 463 16.47 15.76 9.27
N PRO A 464 16.90 15.22 8.12
CA PRO A 464 17.21 16.02 6.94
C PRO A 464 15.90 16.52 6.31
N VAL A 465 15.81 17.83 6.07
CA VAL A 465 14.62 18.45 5.49
C VAL A 465 15.02 19.37 4.34
N GLU A 466 14.25 19.35 3.24
CA GLU A 466 14.43 20.28 2.13
C GLU A 466 14.43 21.73 2.64
N PRO A 467 15.38 22.58 2.20
CA PRO A 467 15.40 23.99 2.62
C PRO A 467 14.15 24.76 2.18
N GLY A 468 13.56 25.52 3.10
CA GLY A 468 12.33 26.28 2.85
C GLY A 468 11.72 26.83 4.13
N ARG A 469 10.67 27.65 3.97
CA ARG A 469 9.82 28.09 5.09
C ARG A 469 8.66 27.14 5.25
N TYR A 470 8.46 26.63 6.46
CA TYR A 470 7.43 25.64 6.76
C TYR A 470 6.61 26.03 7.97
N ARG A 471 5.32 25.69 7.95
CA ARG A 471 4.54 25.44 9.16
C ARG A 471 4.64 23.95 9.45
N ILE A 472 5.22 23.60 10.60
CA ILE A 472 5.40 22.21 11.02
C ILE A 472 4.45 21.95 12.19
N THR A 473 3.67 20.88 12.12
CA THR A 473 2.77 20.43 13.19
C THR A 473 3.19 19.05 13.69
N ILE A 474 3.52 18.93 14.98
CA ILE A 474 3.85 17.66 15.64
C ILE A 474 2.58 17.13 16.32
N THR A 475 2.26 15.86 16.10
CA THR A 475 1.09 15.19 16.68
C THR A 475 1.36 13.74 17.10
N ARG A 476 0.54 13.23 18.02
CA ARG A 476 0.42 11.80 18.38
C ARG A 476 -1.02 11.28 18.25
N GLY A 477 -1.87 12.00 17.53
CA GLY A 477 -3.29 11.67 17.37
C GLY A 477 -4.19 12.30 18.45
N PHE A 478 -5.44 11.86 18.51
CA PHE A 478 -6.53 12.55 19.22
C PHE A 478 -6.46 12.54 20.75
N GLU A 479 -5.55 11.77 21.36
CA GLU A 479 -5.37 11.77 22.81
C GLU A 479 -4.46 12.91 23.30
N TYR A 480 -3.72 13.54 22.38
CA TYR A 480 -2.65 14.47 22.69
C TYR A 480 -2.91 15.86 22.11
N GLU A 481 -2.39 16.88 22.78
CA GLU A 481 -2.19 18.20 22.20
C GLU A 481 -1.19 18.14 21.04
N ILE A 482 -1.26 19.14 20.16
CA ILE A 482 -0.29 19.34 19.08
C ILE A 482 0.73 20.41 19.46
N ALA A 483 1.90 20.36 18.83
CA ALA A 483 2.84 21.48 18.82
C ALA A 483 3.00 21.99 17.40
N GLN A 484 2.74 23.27 17.15
CA GLN A 484 2.83 23.86 15.82
C GLN A 484 3.76 25.06 15.82
N ARG A 485 4.60 25.18 14.78
CA ARG A 485 5.55 26.28 14.64
C ARG A 485 5.84 26.59 13.17
N GLU A 486 5.93 27.87 12.83
CA GLU A 486 6.56 28.29 11.58
C GLU A 486 8.08 28.37 11.76
N ILE A 487 8.84 27.74 10.86
CA ILE A 487 10.29 27.64 10.93
C ILE A 487 10.87 27.88 9.52
N ASP A 488 11.87 28.75 9.44
CA ASP A 488 12.73 28.91 8.26
C ASP A 488 13.90 27.93 8.35
N LEU A 489 13.91 26.94 7.46
CA LEU A 489 14.93 25.91 7.36
C LEU A 489 15.92 26.29 6.26
N HIS A 490 17.11 26.73 6.65
CA HIS A 490 18.17 27.15 5.73
C HIS A 490 19.07 25.97 5.32
N ALA A 491 19.52 25.97 4.07
CA ALA A 491 20.39 24.92 3.52
C ALA A 491 21.64 24.68 4.38
N GLY A 492 21.86 23.43 4.78
CA GLY A 492 22.99 23.01 5.62
C GLY A 492 22.97 23.52 7.06
N ALA A 493 22.00 24.35 7.45
CA ALA A 493 21.89 24.88 8.81
C ALA A 493 21.19 23.87 9.73
N ARG A 494 21.49 23.96 11.03
CA ARG A 494 20.82 23.18 12.07
C ARG A 494 19.74 24.00 12.76
N ALA A 495 18.53 23.47 12.84
CA ALA A 495 17.43 24.00 13.64
C ALA A 495 17.13 23.02 14.78
N VAL A 496 16.76 23.54 15.96
CA VAL A 496 16.41 22.71 17.13
C VAL A 496 15.00 23.06 17.58
N TRP A 497 14.16 22.04 17.75
CA TRP A 497 12.82 22.19 18.31
C TRP A 497 12.59 21.20 19.45
N ARG A 498 12.40 21.74 20.66
CA ARG A 498 11.90 20.99 21.81
C ARG A 498 10.40 21.23 21.93
N ALA A 499 9.62 20.18 21.99
CA ALA A 499 8.17 20.24 22.06
C ALA A 499 7.64 19.30 23.14
N THR A 500 6.48 19.66 23.72
CA THR A 500 5.76 18.82 24.67
C THR A 500 4.36 18.56 24.11
N LEU A 501 3.96 17.29 24.03
CA LEU A 501 2.60 16.87 23.66
C LEU A 501 1.91 16.32 24.92
N ALA A 502 1.07 17.13 25.56
CA ALA A 502 0.34 16.70 26.75
C ALA A 502 -0.81 15.75 26.35
N ARG A 503 -0.99 14.64 27.08
CA ARG A 503 -2.12 13.71 26.89
C ARG A 503 -3.38 14.24 27.57
N THR A 504 -4.08 15.17 26.93
CA THR A 504 -5.23 15.89 27.50
C THR A 504 -6.58 15.20 27.31
N ALA A 505 -6.66 14.20 26.44
CA ALA A 505 -7.85 13.39 26.26
C ALA A 505 -7.53 11.90 26.47
N GLN A 506 -8.31 11.21 27.30
CA GLN A 506 -8.01 9.85 27.76
C GLN A 506 -9.26 8.97 27.85
N MET A 507 -9.11 7.72 27.39
CA MET A 507 -10.05 6.63 27.64
C MET A 507 -9.36 5.47 28.38
N PRO A 508 -9.31 5.52 29.72
CA PRO A 508 -8.64 4.50 30.51
C PRO A 508 -9.19 3.10 30.23
N GLY A 509 -8.29 2.14 30.00
CA GLY A 509 -8.64 0.74 29.75
C GLY A 509 -9.11 0.44 28.33
N TYR A 510 -9.17 1.45 27.45
CA TYR A 510 -9.38 1.27 26.02
C TYR A 510 -8.05 1.28 25.26
N LEU A 511 -8.05 0.59 24.13
CA LEU A 511 -6.98 0.67 23.13
C LEU A 511 -7.62 1.01 21.78
N SER A 512 -6.98 1.90 21.02
CA SER A 512 -7.42 2.23 19.67
C SER A 512 -6.84 1.27 18.65
N GLY A 513 -7.65 0.96 17.65
CA GLY A 513 -7.30 0.12 16.53
C GLY A 513 -7.78 0.69 15.22
N ASP A 514 -7.16 0.21 14.16
CA ASP A 514 -7.59 0.37 12.78
C ASP A 514 -7.76 -1.01 12.16
N PHE A 515 -8.97 -1.27 11.66
CA PHE A 515 -9.43 -2.57 11.20
C PHE A 515 -9.59 -2.63 9.67
N HIS A 516 -9.05 -1.63 8.96
CA HIS A 516 -9.03 -1.57 7.51
C HIS A 516 -7.78 -0.81 7.03
N VAL A 517 -6.72 -1.54 6.68
CA VAL A 517 -5.41 -0.99 6.31
C VAL A 517 -4.75 -1.81 5.20
N HIS A 518 -4.27 -1.12 4.17
CA HIS A 518 -3.57 -1.68 3.02
C HIS A 518 -2.10 -1.30 3.02
N ALA A 519 -1.22 -2.17 2.55
CA ALA A 519 0.20 -1.94 2.40
C ALA A 519 0.73 -2.57 1.11
N LEU A 520 2.06 -2.60 0.96
CA LEU A 520 2.78 -3.07 -0.22
C LEU A 520 2.28 -4.38 -0.87
N PRO A 521 1.77 -5.39 -0.12
CA PRO A 521 1.21 -6.60 -0.73
C PRO A 521 -0.12 -6.35 -1.50
N SER A 522 -0.89 -5.33 -1.13
CA SER A 522 -2.08 -4.88 -1.86
C SER A 522 -1.69 -4.22 -3.20
N PRO A 523 -2.46 -4.41 -4.29
CA PRO A 523 -2.14 -3.81 -5.60
C PRO A 523 -2.29 -2.29 -5.67
N ASP A 524 -2.86 -1.65 -4.65
CA ASP A 524 -3.24 -0.25 -4.63
C ASP A 524 -2.65 0.55 -3.46
N SER A 525 -1.72 -0.06 -2.70
CA SER A 525 -0.96 0.65 -1.67
C SER A 525 0.54 0.55 -1.87
N SER A 526 1.19 1.69 -1.60
CA SER A 526 2.63 1.81 -1.77
C SER A 526 3.48 1.57 -0.56
N ASP A 527 2.82 1.48 0.59
CA ASP A 527 3.50 1.68 1.85
C ASP A 527 4.22 0.38 2.26
N PRO A 528 5.55 0.42 2.47
CA PRO A 528 6.25 -0.70 3.08
C PRO A 528 5.69 -1.00 4.47
N LEU A 529 5.68 -2.27 4.86
CA LEU A 529 5.09 -2.70 6.14
C LEU A 529 5.66 -1.93 7.35
N ALA A 530 6.97 -1.65 7.35
CA ALA A 530 7.58 -0.84 8.41
C ALA A 530 7.04 0.60 8.47
N ASP A 531 6.79 1.21 7.32
CA ASP A 531 6.36 2.61 7.26
C ASP A 531 4.93 2.75 7.76
N LYS A 532 4.05 1.78 7.43
CA LYS A 532 2.75 1.64 8.09
C LYS A 532 2.90 1.49 9.60
N VAL A 533 3.70 0.54 10.07
CA VAL A 533 3.91 0.35 11.52
C VAL A 533 4.40 1.64 12.19
N ARG A 534 5.35 2.35 11.59
CA ARG A 534 5.81 3.65 12.10
C ARG A 534 4.70 4.69 12.15
N ALA A 535 3.94 4.82 11.07
CA ALA A 535 2.87 5.79 10.97
C ALA A 535 1.81 5.57 12.06
N TYR A 536 1.36 4.33 12.24
CA TYR A 536 0.36 4.00 13.26
C TYR A 536 0.90 4.16 14.69
N VAL A 537 2.15 3.78 14.96
CA VAL A 537 2.80 4.02 16.27
C VAL A 537 2.94 5.52 16.55
N ALA A 538 3.35 6.31 15.55
CA ALA A 538 3.49 7.75 15.64
C ALA A 538 2.14 8.45 15.86
N MET A 539 1.07 7.94 15.23
CA MET A 539 -0.31 8.44 15.37
C MET A 539 -1.05 7.88 16.59
N GLY A 540 -0.36 7.14 17.47
CA GLY A 540 -0.91 6.67 18.73
C GLY A 540 -1.97 5.58 18.61
N VAL A 541 -1.91 4.75 17.56
CA VAL A 541 -2.79 3.58 17.38
C VAL A 541 -2.09 2.32 17.91
N GLN A 542 -2.82 1.45 18.61
CA GLN A 542 -2.25 0.31 19.31
C GLN A 542 -2.56 -1.05 18.67
N ILE A 543 -3.59 -1.14 17.81
CA ILE A 543 -3.99 -2.37 17.13
C ILE A 543 -4.04 -2.09 15.62
N LEU A 544 -3.22 -2.81 14.85
CA LEU A 544 -3.12 -2.69 13.40
C LEU A 544 -3.59 -3.98 12.72
N THR A 545 -4.67 -3.91 11.95
CA THR A 545 -5.17 -5.10 11.21
C THR A 545 -4.68 -5.02 9.77
N ALA A 546 -3.99 -6.05 9.30
CA ALA A 546 -3.62 -6.17 7.90
C ALA A 546 -4.82 -6.64 7.09
N THR A 547 -5.29 -5.86 6.12
CA THR A 547 -6.45 -6.20 5.30
C THR A 547 -6.17 -5.95 3.83
N ASP A 548 -4.96 -6.27 3.37
CA ASP A 548 -4.61 -6.17 1.95
C ASP A 548 -5.60 -6.94 1.07
N HIS A 549 -5.81 -6.47 -0.16
CA HIS A 549 -6.79 -7.06 -1.07
C HIS A 549 -6.42 -8.50 -1.46
N ASP A 550 -7.28 -9.44 -1.07
CA ASP A 550 -7.22 -10.85 -1.46
C ASP A 550 -5.87 -11.55 -1.20
N VAL A 551 -5.06 -11.01 -0.27
CA VAL A 551 -3.78 -11.56 0.20
C VAL A 551 -3.64 -11.36 1.70
N LEU A 552 -3.15 -12.38 2.41
CA LEU A 552 -2.91 -12.27 3.85
C LEU A 552 -1.51 -11.73 4.14
N THR A 553 -1.42 -10.75 5.04
CA THR A 553 -0.15 -10.12 5.43
C THR A 553 0.06 -10.20 6.93
N ASP A 554 1.29 -10.47 7.37
CA ASP A 554 1.68 -10.44 8.79
C ASP A 554 2.63 -9.26 9.09
N TYR A 555 2.15 -8.28 9.85
CA TYR A 555 2.96 -7.15 10.35
C TYR A 555 3.88 -7.53 11.51
N GLN A 556 3.70 -8.68 12.16
CA GLN A 556 4.45 -9.02 13.37
C GLN A 556 5.97 -9.03 13.18
N PRO A 557 6.55 -9.50 12.05
CA PRO A 557 7.97 -9.36 11.74
C PRO A 557 8.42 -7.88 11.66
N ALA A 558 7.61 -7.02 11.03
CA ALA A 558 7.87 -5.58 10.94
C ALA A 558 7.92 -4.91 12.31
N ILE A 559 6.93 -5.22 13.15
CA ILE A 559 6.83 -4.69 14.52
C ILE A 559 8.06 -5.09 15.34
N ARG A 560 8.52 -6.35 15.22
CA ARG A 560 9.72 -6.85 15.92
C ARG A 560 11.00 -6.18 15.42
N ALA A 561 11.16 -6.05 14.11
CA ALA A 561 12.32 -5.40 13.51
C ALA A 561 12.46 -3.94 13.97
N LEU A 562 11.33 -3.24 14.10
CA LEU A 562 11.26 -1.86 14.61
C LEU A 562 11.29 -1.76 16.14
N ARG A 563 11.27 -2.89 16.87
CA ARG A 563 11.15 -2.95 18.35
C ARG A 563 9.95 -2.18 18.88
N ALA A 564 8.84 -2.26 18.15
CA ALA A 564 7.62 -1.47 18.39
C ALA A 564 6.55 -2.21 19.22
N GLU A 565 6.83 -3.43 19.72
CA GLU A 565 5.86 -4.30 20.42
C GLU A 565 5.31 -3.68 21.72
N ARG A 566 5.97 -2.66 22.26
CA ARG A 566 5.45 -1.91 23.42
C ARG A 566 4.33 -0.93 23.06
N TRP A 567 4.26 -0.54 21.78
CA TRP A 567 3.36 0.50 21.28
C TRP A 567 2.21 -0.06 20.44
N ILE A 568 2.45 -1.14 19.69
CA ILE A 568 1.49 -1.67 18.72
C ILE A 568 1.54 -3.20 18.68
N THR A 569 0.38 -3.80 18.41
CA THR A 569 0.20 -5.20 18.06
C THR A 569 -0.56 -5.29 16.72
N SER A 570 -0.54 -6.45 16.07
CA SER A 570 -1.25 -6.65 14.81
C SER A 570 -2.20 -7.84 14.79
N LEU A 571 -3.11 -7.82 13.82
CA LEU A 571 -3.96 -8.93 13.43
C LEU A 571 -3.78 -9.18 11.93
N VAL A 572 -3.72 -10.46 11.54
CA VAL A 572 -3.85 -10.85 10.14
C VAL A 572 -5.33 -10.85 9.80
N GLY A 573 -5.72 -10.10 8.78
CA GLY A 573 -7.04 -10.13 8.16
C GLY A 573 -6.92 -10.15 6.65
N CYS A 574 -8.04 -9.91 5.97
CA CYS A 574 -8.12 -9.76 4.52
C CYS A 574 -9.24 -8.79 4.21
N GLU A 575 -9.04 -7.85 3.28
CA GLU A 575 -10.17 -7.29 2.54
C GLU A 575 -10.47 -8.23 1.38
N ILE A 576 -11.62 -8.88 1.44
CA ILE A 576 -12.12 -9.76 0.40
C ILE A 576 -12.86 -8.89 -0.60
N SER A 577 -12.36 -8.83 -1.85
CA SER A 577 -12.72 -7.77 -2.80
C SER A 577 -13.36 -8.25 -4.10
N PRO A 578 -14.62 -8.71 -4.06
CA PRO A 578 -15.43 -8.96 -5.24
C PRO A 578 -15.55 -7.76 -6.20
N ASN A 579 -14.79 -7.80 -7.30
CA ASN A 579 -14.69 -6.72 -8.29
C ASN A 579 -15.93 -6.51 -9.20
N PHE A 580 -17.03 -7.23 -8.95
CA PHE A 580 -18.29 -7.07 -9.68
C PHE A 580 -19.30 -6.18 -8.96
N GLY A 581 -18.86 -5.47 -7.91
CA GLY A 581 -19.70 -4.54 -7.16
C GLY A 581 -20.62 -5.18 -6.12
N LEU A 582 -20.43 -6.47 -5.81
CA LEU A 582 -21.11 -7.13 -4.69
C LEU A 582 -20.85 -6.40 -3.39
N GLY A 583 -19.63 -5.94 -3.14
CA GLY A 583 -19.24 -5.39 -1.85
C GLY A 583 -17.81 -5.78 -1.52
N HIS A 584 -17.14 -5.00 -0.68
CA HIS A 584 -15.92 -5.47 -0.02
C HIS A 584 -16.19 -5.84 1.44
N PHE A 585 -15.45 -6.81 1.93
CA PHE A 585 -15.66 -7.37 3.26
C PHE A 585 -14.33 -7.64 3.96
N ASN A 586 -14.13 -7.05 5.14
CA ASN A 586 -13.03 -7.45 5.99
C ASN A 586 -13.35 -8.72 6.76
N ALA A 587 -12.38 -9.62 6.82
CA ALA A 587 -12.41 -10.78 7.71
C ALA A 587 -11.17 -10.77 8.60
N TYR A 588 -11.34 -10.79 9.92
CA TYR A 588 -10.23 -10.86 10.86
C TYR A 588 -10.60 -11.52 12.20
N PRO A 589 -9.70 -12.32 12.82
CA PRO A 589 -8.42 -12.75 12.27
C PRO A 589 -8.56 -13.81 11.15
N GLN A 590 -7.51 -13.99 10.35
CA GLN A 590 -7.39 -15.01 9.30
C GLN A 590 -6.10 -15.82 9.51
N ARG A 591 -6.09 -17.09 9.05
CA ARG A 591 -4.92 -17.96 9.14
C ARG A 591 -3.92 -17.66 8.01
N TYR A 592 -2.86 -16.94 8.36
CA TYR A 592 -1.68 -16.76 7.50
C TYR A 592 -0.97 -18.09 7.24
N ASP A 593 -0.81 -18.46 5.96
CA ASP A 593 -0.07 -19.64 5.51
C ASP A 593 0.69 -19.33 4.21
N PRO A 594 1.98 -18.94 4.29
CA PRO A 594 2.78 -18.56 3.12
C PRO A 594 3.03 -19.71 2.12
N ASN A 595 2.66 -20.95 2.48
CA ASN A 595 2.77 -22.09 1.57
C ASN A 595 1.59 -22.18 0.61
N LYS A 596 0.47 -21.48 0.87
CA LYS A 596 -0.71 -21.45 -0.02
C LYS A 596 -0.65 -20.29 -1.01
N PRO A 597 -1.50 -20.28 -2.06
CA PRO A 597 -1.73 -19.09 -2.87
C PRO A 597 -2.20 -17.92 -2.00
N ASN A 598 -1.74 -16.71 -2.33
CA ASN A 598 -2.06 -15.46 -1.61
C ASN A 598 -1.96 -15.59 -0.09
N ASP A 599 -0.95 -16.33 0.37
CA ASP A 599 -0.66 -16.60 1.78
C ASP A 599 -1.84 -17.14 2.60
N GLY A 600 -2.77 -17.83 1.94
CA GLY A 600 -3.93 -18.46 2.57
C GLY A 600 -5.22 -17.64 2.50
N ALA A 601 -5.27 -16.56 1.71
CA ALA A 601 -6.49 -15.80 1.47
C ALA A 601 -7.57 -16.66 0.81
N ILE A 602 -8.83 -16.28 1.03
CA ILE A 602 -9.99 -16.96 0.46
C ILE A 602 -10.18 -16.52 -0.98
N GLU A 603 -10.50 -17.47 -1.84
CA GLU A 603 -10.89 -17.19 -3.21
C GLU A 603 -12.40 -16.98 -3.28
N TRP A 604 -12.81 -15.74 -3.56
CA TRP A 604 -14.21 -15.33 -3.59
C TRP A 604 -14.89 -15.49 -4.95
N TYR A 605 -14.13 -15.83 -6.01
CA TYR A 605 -14.66 -15.91 -7.37
C TYR A 605 -15.88 -16.84 -7.43
N ASP A 606 -16.95 -16.36 -8.06
CA ASP A 606 -18.23 -17.07 -8.21
C ASP A 606 -18.97 -17.40 -6.90
N LEU A 607 -18.55 -16.83 -5.77
CA LEU A 607 -19.24 -16.98 -4.49
C LEU A 607 -20.27 -15.87 -4.28
N THR A 608 -21.37 -16.22 -3.63
CA THR A 608 -22.32 -15.25 -3.06
C THR A 608 -21.77 -14.64 -1.77
N ALA A 609 -22.34 -13.53 -1.30
CA ALA A 609 -21.96 -12.94 0.00
C ALA A 609 -22.04 -13.95 1.15
N GLU A 610 -23.09 -14.79 1.19
CA GLU A 610 -23.24 -15.85 2.21
C GLU A 610 -22.06 -16.83 2.18
N GLN A 611 -21.67 -17.28 0.98
CA GLN A 611 -20.56 -18.21 0.81
C GLN A 611 -19.21 -17.57 1.15
N ILE A 612 -19.02 -16.29 0.82
CA ILE A 612 -17.84 -15.52 1.21
C ILE A 612 -17.75 -15.43 2.74
N PHE A 613 -18.84 -15.09 3.43
CA PHE A 613 -18.83 -14.96 4.89
C PHE A 613 -18.60 -16.31 5.58
N ALA A 614 -19.17 -17.39 5.06
CA ALA A 614 -18.91 -18.74 5.56
C ALA A 614 -17.44 -19.16 5.36
N ALA A 615 -16.87 -18.87 4.19
CA ALA A 615 -15.46 -19.15 3.91
C ALA A 615 -14.51 -18.31 4.80
N ALA A 616 -14.83 -17.03 5.02
CA ALA A 616 -14.13 -16.12 5.93
C ALA A 616 -14.02 -16.70 7.35
N ARG A 617 -15.11 -17.25 7.86
CA ARG A 617 -15.13 -17.90 9.18
C ARG A 617 -14.37 -19.22 9.19
N ALA A 618 -14.49 -20.02 8.14
CA ALA A 618 -13.80 -21.30 8.04
C ALA A 618 -12.28 -21.19 7.88
N ASN A 619 -11.76 -20.02 7.46
CA ASN A 619 -10.33 -19.79 7.28
C ASN A 619 -9.59 -19.38 8.57
N ASN A 620 -10.20 -19.60 9.73
CA ASN A 620 -9.61 -19.40 11.04
C ASN A 620 -10.12 -20.49 11.99
N ASP A 621 -9.27 -21.03 12.85
CA ASP A 621 -9.68 -22.07 13.82
C ASP A 621 -10.44 -21.47 15.03
N GLY A 622 -10.40 -20.14 15.19
CA GLY A 622 -11.11 -19.40 16.22
C GLY A 622 -12.30 -18.61 15.66
N ASP A 623 -12.84 -17.73 16.49
CA ASP A 623 -13.88 -16.79 16.07
C ASP A 623 -13.30 -15.67 15.19
N THR A 624 -14.11 -15.19 14.25
CA THR A 624 -13.74 -14.22 13.19
C THR A 624 -14.82 -13.15 13.12
N ILE A 625 -14.43 -11.89 13.01
CA ILE A 625 -15.32 -10.79 12.63
C ILE A 625 -15.39 -10.74 11.11
N VAL A 626 -16.61 -10.76 10.58
CA VAL A 626 -16.91 -10.37 9.19
C VAL A 626 -17.49 -8.96 9.22
N GLN A 627 -16.83 -8.03 8.55
CA GLN A 627 -17.19 -6.62 8.49
C GLN A 627 -17.61 -6.28 7.06
N VAL A 628 -18.72 -5.55 6.90
CA VAL A 628 -19.06 -4.90 5.63
C VAL A 628 -18.32 -3.57 5.55
N ASN A 629 -17.45 -3.43 4.56
CA ASN A 629 -16.65 -2.23 4.35
C ASN A 629 -17.42 -1.20 3.51
N HIS A 630 -17.10 0.08 3.72
CA HIS A 630 -17.58 1.24 2.95
C HIS A 630 -18.93 1.01 2.21
N PRO A 631 -20.03 0.68 2.92
CA PRO A 631 -21.16 -0.08 2.38
C PRO A 631 -21.99 0.66 1.30
N ARG A 632 -21.75 1.96 1.14
CA ARG A 632 -22.38 2.83 0.14
C ARG A 632 -21.44 3.29 -0.97
N SER A 633 -20.21 2.79 -1.02
CA SER A 633 -19.25 3.10 -2.09
C SER A 633 -19.85 2.79 -3.48
N PRO A 634 -19.78 3.71 -4.47
CA PRO A 634 -20.49 3.58 -5.74
C PRO A 634 -20.25 2.29 -6.54
N SER A 635 -19.06 1.69 -6.43
CA SER A 635 -18.69 0.47 -7.17
C SER A 635 -18.37 -0.73 -6.28
N MET A 636 -18.37 -0.57 -4.95
CA MET A 636 -17.87 -1.58 -4.00
C MET A 636 -18.72 -1.65 -2.71
N GLY A 637 -19.87 -0.96 -2.66
CA GLY A 637 -20.72 -0.89 -1.48
C GLY A 637 -21.81 -1.96 -1.46
N TYR A 638 -21.77 -2.86 -0.48
CA TYR A 638 -22.73 -3.97 -0.38
C TYR A 638 -24.20 -3.52 -0.20
N PHE A 639 -24.44 -2.44 0.53
CA PHE A 639 -25.82 -1.96 0.77
C PHE A 639 -26.37 -1.24 -0.46
N SER A 640 -25.51 -0.55 -1.22
CA SER A 640 -25.84 -0.06 -2.55
C SER A 640 -26.12 -1.22 -3.52
N TRP A 641 -25.33 -2.28 -3.44
CA TRP A 641 -25.55 -3.50 -4.22
C TRP A 641 -26.93 -4.09 -3.93
N VAL A 642 -27.23 -4.54 -2.72
CA VAL A 642 -28.53 -5.19 -2.46
C VAL A 642 -29.73 -4.23 -2.57
N GLY A 643 -29.49 -2.93 -2.76
CA GLY A 643 -30.52 -1.91 -2.87
C GLY A 643 -31.25 -1.70 -1.55
N LEU A 644 -30.50 -1.64 -0.44
CA LEU A 644 -31.04 -1.32 0.87
C LEU A 644 -31.62 0.10 0.85
N ASN A 645 -32.88 0.24 1.23
CA ASN A 645 -33.51 1.51 1.55
C ASN A 645 -33.87 1.52 3.05
N PRO A 646 -33.05 2.16 3.91
CA PRO A 646 -33.27 2.13 5.36
C PRO A 646 -34.53 2.89 5.80
N ALA A 647 -35.00 3.85 5.00
CA ALA A 647 -36.19 4.64 5.32
C ALA A 647 -37.49 3.85 5.10
N GLU A 648 -37.51 2.99 4.07
CA GLU A 648 -38.65 2.11 3.78
C GLU A 648 -38.50 0.73 4.44
N GLY A 649 -37.29 0.40 4.90
CA GLY A 649 -36.94 -0.92 5.43
C GLY A 649 -36.97 -2.03 4.38
N THR A 650 -36.66 -1.69 3.13
CA THR A 650 -36.69 -2.61 1.99
C THR A 650 -35.29 -2.94 1.49
N ILE A 651 -35.12 -4.13 0.91
CA ILE A 651 -33.93 -4.56 0.19
C ILE A 651 -34.41 -4.98 -1.20
N ALA A 652 -33.91 -4.31 -2.24
CA ALA A 652 -34.35 -4.57 -3.62
C ALA A 652 -33.94 -5.96 -4.14
N ARG A 653 -32.83 -6.51 -3.63
CA ARG A 653 -32.28 -7.82 -4.01
C ARG A 653 -32.10 -8.71 -2.77
N PRO A 654 -33.20 -9.15 -2.14
CA PRO A 654 -33.15 -9.92 -0.89
C PRO A 654 -32.44 -11.27 -1.05
N GLU A 655 -32.44 -11.86 -2.25
CA GLU A 655 -31.72 -13.10 -2.57
C GLU A 655 -30.20 -12.95 -2.60
N GLU A 656 -29.69 -11.72 -2.77
CA GLU A 656 -28.26 -11.39 -2.72
C GLU A 656 -27.81 -10.89 -1.33
N PHE A 657 -28.75 -10.73 -0.39
CA PHE A 657 -28.49 -10.27 0.96
C PHE A 657 -28.23 -11.43 1.93
N SER A 658 -27.04 -11.43 2.53
CA SER A 658 -26.69 -12.26 3.67
C SER A 658 -26.66 -11.39 4.93
N PRO A 659 -27.40 -11.77 5.98
CA PRO A 659 -27.31 -11.11 7.28
C PRO A 659 -26.14 -11.62 8.15
N ASN A 660 -25.28 -12.50 7.63
CA ASN A 660 -24.30 -13.24 8.45
C ASN A 660 -22.96 -12.51 8.64
N PHE A 661 -23.00 -11.18 8.73
CA PHE A 661 -21.88 -10.31 9.09
C PHE A 661 -22.02 -9.82 10.54
N ASP A 662 -20.92 -9.34 11.13
CA ASP A 662 -20.84 -8.93 12.53
C ASP A 662 -20.75 -7.40 12.69
N ALA A 663 -20.08 -6.74 11.75
CA ALA A 663 -19.74 -5.32 11.85
C ALA A 663 -20.05 -4.56 10.55
N ILE A 664 -20.30 -3.27 10.69
CA ILE A 664 -20.49 -2.32 9.58
C ILE A 664 -19.47 -1.21 9.74
N GLU A 665 -18.73 -0.92 8.68
CA GLU A 665 -17.89 0.26 8.60
C GLU A 665 -18.75 1.51 8.37
N VAL A 666 -19.22 2.09 9.47
CA VAL A 666 -20.09 3.28 9.48
C VAL A 666 -19.29 4.56 9.28
N TYR A 667 -17.98 4.54 9.54
CA TYR A 667 -17.10 5.69 9.26
C TYR A 667 -15.81 5.21 8.59
N ASN A 668 -15.68 5.46 7.29
CA ASN A 668 -14.49 5.14 6.51
C ASN A 668 -13.80 6.44 6.06
N GLY A 669 -12.49 6.53 6.26
CA GLY A 669 -11.67 7.65 5.82
C GLY A 669 -12.10 9.02 6.37
N VAL A 670 -11.67 10.09 5.69
CA VAL A 670 -11.92 11.48 6.12
C VAL A 670 -13.24 12.08 5.60
N ASP A 671 -14.04 11.32 4.84
CA ASP A 671 -15.27 11.83 4.22
C ASP A 671 -16.48 11.77 5.16
N SER A 672 -16.84 12.91 5.73
CA SER A 672 -18.02 13.01 6.60
C SER A 672 -19.34 12.73 5.87
N LYS A 673 -19.40 12.82 4.53
CA LYS A 673 -20.63 12.50 3.77
C LYS A 673 -20.94 11.02 3.80
N GLN A 674 -19.91 10.18 3.82
CA GLN A 674 -20.09 8.73 3.92
C GLN A 674 -20.72 8.33 5.26
N LEU A 675 -20.33 9.00 6.35
CA LEU A 675 -20.96 8.81 7.65
C LEU A 675 -22.46 9.17 7.62
N GLU A 676 -22.82 10.30 6.98
CA GLU A 676 -24.23 10.71 6.83
C GLU A 676 -25.08 9.69 6.04
N GLN A 677 -24.46 9.01 5.07
CA GLN A 677 -25.13 7.98 4.24
C GLN A 677 -25.31 6.65 4.96
N THR A 678 -24.36 6.27 5.82
CA THR A 678 -24.30 4.92 6.42
C THR A 678 -24.91 4.84 7.81
N LEU A 679 -25.00 5.95 8.56
CA LEU A 679 -25.72 6.01 9.83
C LEU A 679 -27.18 5.51 9.74
N PRO A 680 -27.98 5.94 8.74
CA PRO A 680 -29.35 5.43 8.58
C PRO A 680 -29.41 3.91 8.34
N ASP A 681 -28.43 3.36 7.61
CA ASP A 681 -28.36 1.90 7.36
C ASP A 681 -28.16 1.13 8.65
N TRP A 682 -27.20 1.59 9.47
CA TRP A 682 -26.94 0.96 10.76
C TRP A 682 -28.12 1.08 11.71
N PHE A 683 -28.77 2.25 11.78
CA PHE A 683 -29.97 2.45 12.60
C PHE A 683 -31.15 1.59 12.17
N HIS A 684 -31.33 1.39 10.86
CA HIS A 684 -32.33 0.45 10.34
C HIS A 684 -32.10 -0.97 10.88
N PHE A 685 -30.86 -1.44 10.88
CA PHE A 685 -30.52 -2.76 11.42
C PHE A 685 -30.74 -2.84 12.94
N LEU A 686 -30.37 -1.82 13.71
CA LEU A 686 -30.65 -1.77 15.14
C LEU A 686 -32.16 -1.81 15.44
N ASN A 687 -32.97 -1.06 14.67
CA ASN A 687 -34.43 -1.05 14.79
C ASN A 687 -35.07 -2.40 14.44
N THR A 688 -34.42 -3.23 13.62
CA THR A 688 -34.91 -4.57 13.27
C THR A 688 -34.31 -5.68 14.15
N GLY A 689 -33.61 -5.31 15.22
CA GLY A 689 -33.07 -6.26 16.20
C GLY A 689 -31.69 -6.82 15.86
N ARG A 690 -31.08 -6.34 14.77
CA ARG A 690 -29.73 -6.74 14.37
C ARG A 690 -28.71 -5.90 15.14
N ARG A 691 -27.91 -6.56 15.98
CA ARG A 691 -26.88 -5.93 16.81
C ARG A 691 -25.52 -5.85 16.12
N TYR A 692 -25.50 -5.40 14.85
CA TYR A 692 -24.23 -5.23 14.14
C TYR A 692 -23.40 -4.12 14.79
N ILE A 693 -22.10 -4.36 14.95
CA ILE A 693 -21.19 -3.43 15.60
C ILE A 693 -20.77 -2.35 14.59
N ALA A 694 -20.92 -1.07 14.95
CA ALA A 694 -20.34 -0.01 14.16
C ALA A 694 -18.83 0.09 14.40
N ILE A 695 -18.08 0.12 13.31
CA ILE A 695 -16.63 0.32 13.29
C ILE A 695 -16.34 1.56 12.43
N GLY A 696 -15.25 2.25 12.72
CA GLY A 696 -14.68 3.22 11.81
C GLY A 696 -13.17 3.08 11.66
N ASN A 697 -12.72 3.09 10.41
CA ASN A 697 -11.37 2.77 9.99
C ASN A 697 -10.88 3.75 8.92
N THR A 698 -9.58 3.76 8.68
CA THR A 698 -8.99 4.67 7.71
C THR A 698 -9.19 4.24 6.28
N ASP A 699 -9.12 2.93 6.03
CA ASP A 699 -8.89 2.39 4.68
C ASP A 699 -7.64 3.03 4.06
N SER A 700 -6.56 3.07 4.85
CA SER A 700 -5.36 3.82 4.47
C SER A 700 -4.55 3.08 3.42
N HIS A 701 -4.24 3.80 2.34
CA HIS A 701 -3.40 3.35 1.23
C HIS A 701 -2.06 4.10 1.19
N ASN A 702 -2.00 5.27 1.83
CA ASN A 702 -0.85 6.17 1.83
C ASN A 702 -0.49 6.65 3.24
N ALA A 703 0.62 6.17 3.78
CA ALA A 703 1.13 6.57 5.08
C ALA A 703 1.43 8.07 5.07
N TYR A 704 2.01 8.59 3.99
CA TYR A 704 2.54 9.95 3.94
C TYR A 704 1.51 11.04 3.58
N ARG A 705 0.23 10.68 3.45
CA ARG A 705 -0.89 11.63 3.21
C ARG A 705 -1.70 11.96 4.46
N LEU A 706 -1.21 11.56 5.65
CA LEU A 706 -1.87 11.74 6.94
C LEU A 706 -3.21 10.98 7.07
N GLU A 707 -3.35 9.87 6.33
CA GLU A 707 -4.46 8.92 6.47
C GLU A 707 -4.39 8.12 7.79
N PRO A 708 -3.22 7.61 8.24
CA PRO A 708 -3.16 6.69 9.38
C PRO A 708 -3.80 7.20 10.67
N GLY A 709 -4.72 6.40 11.22
CA GLY A 709 -5.43 6.65 12.48
C GLY A 709 -6.57 7.67 12.42
N PHE A 710 -7.08 8.04 11.25
CA PHE A 710 -8.30 8.84 11.07
C PHE A 710 -9.32 8.17 10.11
N PRO A 711 -10.52 7.79 10.59
CA PRO A 711 -10.92 7.60 11.97
C PRO A 711 -10.21 6.39 12.58
N ARG A 712 -10.49 6.11 13.85
CA ARG A 712 -10.04 4.90 14.54
C ARG A 712 -11.13 4.38 15.47
N THR A 713 -11.05 3.11 15.81
CA THR A 713 -12.01 2.46 16.70
C THR A 713 -11.37 2.09 18.03
N TYR A 714 -11.98 2.47 19.16
CA TYR A 714 -11.50 2.10 20.48
C TYR A 714 -12.27 0.91 21.04
N LEU A 715 -11.51 -0.05 21.57
CA LEU A 715 -12.02 -1.28 22.18
C LEU A 715 -11.62 -1.34 23.66
N TYR A 716 -12.54 -1.79 24.51
CA TYR A 716 -12.28 -1.93 25.95
C TYR A 716 -11.59 -3.25 26.30
N PHE A 717 -10.45 -3.17 27.00
CA PHE A 717 -9.71 -4.32 27.54
C PHE A 717 -9.59 -4.30 29.07
N GLY A 718 -10.00 -3.20 29.72
CA GLY A 718 -9.78 -2.98 31.16
C GLY A 718 -8.33 -2.68 31.53
N HIS A 719 -7.44 -2.54 30.53
CA HIS A 719 -6.04 -2.15 30.70
C HIS A 719 -5.49 -1.51 29.42
N GLU A 720 -4.39 -0.77 29.52
CA GLU A 720 -3.71 -0.13 28.37
C GLU A 720 -2.45 -0.90 27.91
N GLN A 721 -2.26 -2.16 28.34
CA GLN A 721 -1.08 -2.96 28.02
C GLN A 721 -1.20 -3.66 26.67
N VAL A 722 -0.64 -3.07 25.60
CA VAL A 722 -0.68 -3.60 24.22
C VAL A 722 -0.19 -5.05 24.11
N ARG A 723 0.91 -5.40 24.79
CA ARG A 723 1.51 -6.75 24.75
C ARG A 723 0.61 -7.87 25.27
N ARG A 724 -0.47 -7.53 25.97
CA ARG A 724 -1.43 -8.51 26.50
C ARG A 724 -2.55 -8.82 25.51
N VAL A 725 -2.71 -8.03 24.46
CA VAL A 725 -3.80 -8.15 23.48
C VAL A 725 -3.51 -9.31 22.54
N THR A 726 -4.47 -10.23 22.43
CA THR A 726 -4.47 -11.33 21.44
C THR A 726 -5.55 -11.12 20.39
N PRO A 727 -5.44 -11.76 19.20
CA PRO A 727 -6.47 -11.65 18.17
C PRO A 727 -7.88 -12.02 18.67
N GLN A 728 -8.01 -13.07 19.47
CA GLN A 728 -9.30 -13.50 20.01
C GLN A 728 -9.85 -12.51 21.05
N GLN A 729 -9.00 -11.84 21.83
CA GLN A 729 -9.45 -10.79 22.74
C GLN A 729 -9.96 -9.56 21.99
N VAL A 730 -9.40 -9.25 20.82
CA VAL A 730 -9.92 -8.20 19.93
C VAL A 730 -11.32 -8.56 19.44
N VAL A 731 -11.51 -9.80 18.96
CA VAL A 731 -12.84 -10.30 18.54
C VAL A 731 -13.84 -10.21 19.70
N GLN A 732 -13.47 -10.66 20.89
CA GLN A 732 -14.31 -10.56 22.09
C GLN A 732 -14.64 -9.11 22.46
N ALA A 733 -13.67 -8.20 22.38
CA ALA A 733 -13.87 -6.80 22.68
C ALA A 733 -14.82 -6.13 21.67
N ILE A 734 -14.71 -6.43 20.38
CA ILE A 734 -15.64 -5.97 19.35
C ILE A 734 -17.05 -6.50 19.63
N ARG A 735 -17.19 -7.81 19.85
CA ARG A 735 -18.49 -8.46 20.12
C ARG A 735 -19.17 -7.98 21.40
N SER A 736 -18.41 -7.45 22.36
CA SER A 736 -18.99 -6.88 23.58
C SER A 736 -19.85 -5.64 23.33
N GLY A 737 -19.68 -4.98 22.18
CA GLY A 737 -20.35 -3.71 21.86
C GLY A 737 -19.83 -2.51 22.66
N ASN A 738 -18.85 -2.70 23.56
CA ASN A 738 -18.19 -1.62 24.27
C ASN A 738 -17.14 -0.93 23.38
N VAL A 739 -17.64 -0.29 22.33
CA VAL A 739 -16.86 0.18 21.17
C VAL A 739 -17.18 1.65 20.88
N LEU A 740 -16.14 2.46 20.70
CA LEU A 740 -16.24 3.85 20.27
C LEU A 740 -15.63 4.01 18.87
N VAL A 741 -16.39 4.59 17.94
CA VAL A 741 -15.87 5.07 16.67
C VAL A 741 -15.43 6.53 16.84
N CYS A 742 -14.14 6.81 16.60
CA CYS A 742 -13.52 8.09 16.93
C CYS A 742 -12.88 8.75 15.70
N GLY A 743 -13.46 9.86 15.27
CA GLY A 743 -12.89 10.82 14.33
C GLY A 743 -12.60 12.17 14.99
N GLY A 744 -12.16 12.18 16.25
CA GLY A 744 -11.79 13.40 16.98
C GLY A 744 -12.05 13.29 18.48
N PRO A 745 -13.25 13.65 18.98
CA PRO A 745 -13.55 13.59 20.40
C PRO A 745 -13.64 12.16 20.93
N LEU A 746 -13.11 11.92 22.12
CA LEU A 746 -13.30 10.66 22.83
C LEU A 746 -14.59 10.72 23.64
N ILE A 747 -15.44 9.71 23.49
CA ILE A 747 -16.75 9.61 24.16
C ILE A 747 -16.77 8.33 25.01
N GLU A 748 -17.16 8.47 26.27
CA GLU A 748 -17.50 7.35 27.14
C GLU A 748 -18.94 7.52 27.61
N VAL A 749 -19.75 6.46 27.45
CA VAL A 749 -21.15 6.45 27.88
C VAL A 749 -21.38 5.30 28.84
N LYS A 750 -22.07 5.59 29.94
CA LYS A 750 -22.55 4.59 30.89
C LYS A 750 -24.01 4.81 31.18
N ALA A 751 -24.78 3.74 31.29
CA ALA A 751 -26.19 3.78 31.67
C ALA A 751 -26.41 3.14 33.04
N GLN A 752 -27.65 3.22 33.52
CA GLN A 752 -28.19 2.66 34.76
C GLN A 752 -27.30 1.59 35.41
N GLY A 753 -26.87 1.84 36.66
CA GLY A 753 -25.96 0.92 37.36
C GLY A 753 -24.53 0.94 36.83
N ASN A 754 -24.11 2.02 36.16
CA ASN A 754 -22.76 2.22 35.61
C ASN A 754 -22.38 1.19 34.53
N GLN A 755 -23.37 0.68 33.80
CA GLN A 755 -23.19 -0.32 32.74
C GLN A 755 -22.66 0.36 31.46
N PRO A 756 -21.69 -0.26 30.76
CA PRO A 756 -21.01 0.37 29.61
C PRO A 756 -21.82 0.29 28.31
N MET A 757 -21.28 0.89 27.25
CA MET A 757 -21.69 0.65 25.86
C MET A 757 -21.76 -0.86 25.56
N GLY A 758 -22.73 -1.28 24.74
CA GLY A 758 -22.99 -2.68 24.39
C GLY A 758 -23.88 -3.44 25.38
N SER A 759 -24.05 -2.93 26.60
CA SER A 759 -24.89 -3.58 27.63
C SER A 759 -26.39 -3.45 27.35
N THR A 760 -27.17 -4.33 28.00
CA THR A 760 -28.63 -4.17 28.15
C THR A 760 -28.92 -3.76 29.59
N VAL A 761 -29.64 -2.66 29.78
CA VAL A 761 -30.03 -2.12 31.09
C VAL A 761 -31.54 -2.11 31.24
N VAL A 762 -32.03 -2.25 32.47
CA VAL A 762 -33.46 -2.16 32.79
C VAL A 762 -33.81 -0.72 33.17
N ALA A 763 -34.85 -0.16 32.56
CA ALA A 763 -35.35 1.17 32.94
C ALA A 763 -36.07 1.13 34.30
N ASN A 764 -35.94 2.18 35.10
CA ASN A 764 -36.70 2.32 36.35
C ASN A 764 -37.93 3.21 36.09
N GLU A 765 -39.13 2.63 36.09
CA GLU A 765 -40.39 3.35 35.78
C GLU A 765 -40.35 4.08 34.42
N GLY A 766 -39.69 3.46 33.43
CA GLY A 766 -39.47 4.04 32.10
C GLY A 766 -38.41 5.14 32.06
N ILE A 767 -37.57 5.28 33.10
CA ILE A 767 -36.47 6.25 33.15
C ILE A 767 -35.14 5.51 33.20
N VAL A 768 -34.21 5.89 32.33
CA VAL A 768 -32.82 5.43 32.37
C VAL A 768 -31.89 6.61 32.66
N GLN A 769 -30.97 6.43 33.61
CA GLN A 769 -29.90 7.39 33.83
C GLN A 769 -28.77 7.14 32.84
N VAL A 770 -28.33 8.17 32.11
CA VAL A 770 -27.22 8.10 31.14
C VAL A 770 -26.17 9.13 31.50
N GLN A 771 -24.94 8.67 31.69
CA GLN A 771 -23.77 9.49 31.94
C GLN A 771 -22.92 9.54 30.67
N ILE A 772 -22.64 10.74 30.20
CA ILE A 772 -21.84 10.99 29.00
C ILE A 772 -20.60 11.77 29.43
N ARG A 773 -19.42 11.26 29.10
CA ARG A 773 -18.13 11.94 29.27
C ARG A 773 -17.49 12.16 27.91
N LEU A 774 -17.01 13.39 27.68
CA LEU A 774 -16.35 13.82 26.45
C LEU A 774 -15.00 14.42 26.79
N ALA A 775 -13.97 13.99 26.06
CA ALA A 775 -12.65 14.59 26.12
C ALA A 775 -12.13 14.86 24.70
N ALA A 776 -11.50 16.01 24.52
CA ALA A 776 -10.86 16.36 23.25
C ALA A 776 -9.68 17.30 23.51
N PRO A 777 -8.56 17.16 22.77
CA PRO A 777 -7.48 18.13 22.85
C PRO A 777 -7.91 19.45 22.21
N SER A 778 -7.19 20.54 22.50
CA SER A 778 -7.62 21.91 22.15
C SER A 778 -7.80 22.15 20.65
N TRP A 779 -7.11 21.35 19.82
CA TRP A 779 -7.13 21.44 18.35
C TRP A 779 -8.31 20.70 17.69
N VAL A 780 -9.09 19.93 18.46
CA VAL A 780 -10.29 19.20 18.02
C VAL A 780 -11.51 19.93 18.57
N ARG A 781 -12.12 20.80 17.76
CA ARG A 781 -13.22 21.67 18.24
C ARG A 781 -14.53 20.92 18.21
N VAL A 782 -15.19 20.81 19.36
CA VAL A 782 -16.47 20.11 19.55
C VAL A 782 -17.51 21.14 19.91
N SER A 783 -18.72 21.07 19.33
CA SER A 783 -19.76 22.07 19.55
C SER A 783 -21.08 21.48 20.05
N ARG A 784 -21.33 20.19 19.85
CA ARG A 784 -22.57 19.57 20.36
C ARG A 784 -22.51 18.06 20.51
N VAL A 785 -23.47 17.55 21.26
CA VAL A 785 -23.74 16.14 21.50
C VAL A 785 -25.19 15.85 21.11
N LYS A 786 -25.39 14.80 20.32
CA LYS A 786 -26.70 14.27 19.97
C LYS A 786 -26.89 12.91 20.64
N VAL A 787 -28.04 12.73 21.28
CA VAL A 787 -28.46 11.44 21.82
C VAL A 787 -29.57 10.89 20.94
N TYR A 788 -29.25 9.82 20.23
CA TYR A 788 -30.18 9.07 19.41
C TYR A 788 -30.86 8.00 20.26
N VAL A 789 -32.18 7.92 20.19
CA VAL A 789 -32.97 6.80 20.69
C VAL A 789 -33.81 6.28 19.54
N ASN A 790 -33.64 5.00 19.20
CA ASN A 790 -34.35 4.34 18.09
C ASN A 790 -34.26 5.10 16.75
N GLY A 791 -33.10 5.70 16.48
CA GLY A 791 -32.80 6.44 15.25
C GLY A 791 -33.23 7.91 15.28
N SER A 792 -33.96 8.35 16.30
CA SER A 792 -34.40 9.74 16.43
C SER A 792 -33.54 10.51 17.43
N VAL A 793 -33.18 11.76 17.13
CA VAL A 793 -32.49 12.65 18.07
C VAL A 793 -33.48 13.06 19.16
N THR A 794 -33.25 12.61 20.40
CA THR A 794 -34.10 12.93 21.56
C THR A 794 -33.53 14.04 22.42
N GLN A 795 -32.22 14.23 22.39
CA GLN A 795 -31.52 15.33 23.04
C GLN A 795 -30.44 15.88 22.10
N GLU A 796 -30.34 17.20 22.03
CA GLU A 796 -29.20 17.90 21.43
C GLU A 796 -28.66 18.88 22.47
N LEU A 797 -27.43 18.64 22.92
CA LEU A 797 -26.79 19.38 23.99
C LEU A 797 -25.66 20.24 23.40
N PRO A 798 -25.66 21.57 23.61
CA PRO A 798 -24.54 22.40 23.22
C PRO A 798 -23.32 22.08 24.09
N VAL A 799 -22.14 22.10 23.48
CA VAL A 799 -20.85 21.96 24.16
C VAL A 799 -20.11 23.29 24.03
N ASP A 800 -20.01 24.02 25.15
CA ASP A 800 -19.15 25.19 25.24
C ASP A 800 -17.69 24.74 25.40
N HIS A 801 -17.02 24.49 24.28
CA HIS A 801 -15.60 24.14 24.27
C HIS A 801 -14.77 25.42 24.38
N PRO A 802 -13.97 25.64 25.44
CA PRO A 802 -13.16 26.84 25.56
C PRO A 802 -12.10 26.94 24.45
N GLN A 803 -11.88 28.13 23.91
CA GLN A 803 -10.88 28.34 22.85
C GLN A 803 -9.46 28.05 23.37
N GLY A 804 -8.68 27.29 22.59
CA GLY A 804 -7.26 27.02 22.87
C GLY A 804 -6.99 26.19 24.14
N LYS A 805 -8.02 25.55 24.71
CA LYS A 805 -7.89 24.64 25.85
C LYS A 805 -8.51 23.29 25.52
N PRO A 806 -8.05 22.19 26.12
CA PRO A 806 -8.70 20.90 25.99
C PRO A 806 -10.11 20.92 26.57
N LEU A 807 -10.98 20.07 26.02
CA LEU A 807 -12.32 19.80 26.52
C LEU A 807 -12.28 18.67 27.55
N ASN A 808 -12.93 18.91 28.69
CA ASN A 808 -13.37 17.88 29.62
C ASN A 808 -14.82 18.20 29.98
N TRP A 809 -15.75 17.50 29.34
CA TRP A 809 -17.18 17.73 29.48
C TRP A 809 -17.86 16.48 30.01
N GLN A 810 -18.82 16.66 30.90
CA GLN A 810 -19.61 15.58 31.46
C GLN A 810 -21.04 16.04 31.66
N GLN A 811 -21.99 15.17 31.35
CA GLN A 811 -23.40 15.39 31.61
C GLN A 811 -24.07 14.10 32.06
N THR A 812 -25.02 14.22 32.99
CA THR A 812 -25.92 13.13 33.35
C THR A 812 -27.33 13.49 32.90
N LEU A 813 -27.97 12.59 32.16
CA LEU A 813 -29.32 12.74 31.63
C LEU A 813 -30.24 11.71 32.29
N GLN A 814 -31.49 12.10 32.50
CA GLN A 814 -32.58 11.17 32.75
C GLN A 814 -33.40 11.09 31.46
N LEU A 815 -33.36 9.95 30.80
CA LEU A 815 -34.08 9.73 29.55
C LEU A 815 -35.31 8.90 29.84
N ARG A 816 -36.47 9.43 29.45
CA ARG A 816 -37.73 8.70 29.51
C ARG A 816 -37.91 7.90 28.22
N VAL A 817 -38.17 6.62 28.36
CA VAL A 817 -38.48 5.68 27.29
C VAL A 817 -39.80 4.98 27.59
N ASP A 818 -40.62 4.80 26.57
CA ASP A 818 -41.95 4.19 26.67
C ASP A 818 -41.97 2.72 26.21
N ARG A 819 -40.91 2.28 25.56
CA ARG A 819 -40.72 0.94 24.99
C ARG A 819 -39.25 0.58 24.96
N ASP A 820 -38.96 -0.71 24.76
CA ASP A 820 -37.60 -1.19 24.54
C ASP A 820 -36.90 -0.40 23.45
N SER A 821 -35.69 0.04 23.76
CA SER A 821 -35.00 1.04 22.96
C SER A 821 -33.52 0.76 22.88
N TRP A 822 -32.84 1.36 21.93
CA TRP A 822 -31.39 1.47 21.93
C TRP A 822 -30.99 2.95 21.93
N LEU A 823 -29.84 3.24 22.50
CA LEU A 823 -29.29 4.59 22.62
C LEU A 823 -27.88 4.67 22.05
N VAL A 824 -27.64 5.66 21.19
CA VAL A 824 -26.32 6.01 20.65
C VAL A 824 -26.03 7.47 20.95
N VAL A 825 -24.80 7.77 21.35
CA VAL A 825 -24.34 9.15 21.54
C VAL A 825 -23.37 9.51 20.42
N LEU A 826 -23.61 10.64 19.78
CA LEU A 826 -22.74 11.22 18.75
C LEU A 826 -22.27 12.59 19.21
N ALA A 827 -20.97 12.86 19.10
CA ALA A 827 -20.41 14.19 19.29
C ALA A 827 -19.87 14.71 17.96
N GLU A 828 -20.21 15.95 17.63
CA GLU A 828 -19.77 16.63 16.42
C GLU A 828 -19.22 18.01 16.74
N GLY A 829 -18.43 18.54 15.81
CA GLY A 829 -17.76 19.79 16.00
C GLY A 829 -17.59 20.63 14.74
N GLU A 830 -17.08 21.84 14.96
CA GLU A 830 -16.98 22.89 13.92
C GLU A 830 -15.77 22.71 13.00
N GLY A 831 -14.73 21.99 13.46
CA GLY A 831 -13.54 21.71 12.67
C GLY A 831 -12.31 21.37 13.51
N PHE A 832 -11.23 21.05 12.80
CA PHE A 832 -9.89 20.95 13.40
C PHE A 832 -9.15 22.26 13.20
N THR A 833 -8.41 22.73 14.22
CA THR A 833 -7.60 23.96 14.09
C THR A 833 -6.30 23.72 13.31
N ALA A 834 -5.94 22.46 13.05
CA ALA A 834 -4.78 22.04 12.27
C ALA A 834 -5.00 20.65 11.66
N LEU A 835 -4.08 20.21 10.78
CA LEU A 835 -3.96 18.86 10.20
C LEU A 835 -5.03 18.44 9.18
N TYR A 836 -6.32 18.59 9.51
CA TYR A 836 -7.45 18.11 8.71
C TYR A 836 -8.37 19.28 8.28
N PRO A 837 -7.89 20.18 7.39
CA PRO A 837 -8.66 21.34 6.97
C PRO A 837 -9.96 20.92 6.27
N GLY A 838 -11.07 21.56 6.63
CA GLY A 838 -12.39 21.30 6.03
C GLY A 838 -13.10 20.03 6.52
N VAL A 839 -12.46 19.21 7.35
CA VAL A 839 -13.07 18.01 7.95
C VAL A 839 -13.73 18.40 9.28
N ARG A 840 -14.92 17.85 9.55
CA ARG A 840 -15.60 18.00 10.84
C ARG A 840 -15.21 16.86 11.79
N PRO A 841 -14.78 17.15 13.03
CA PRO A 841 -14.56 16.10 14.01
C PRO A 841 -15.90 15.48 14.40
N THR A 842 -16.02 14.17 14.22
CA THR A 842 -17.22 13.42 14.55
C THR A 842 -16.84 12.11 15.22
N SER A 843 -17.52 11.74 16.30
CA SER A 843 -17.34 10.44 16.97
C SER A 843 -18.67 9.97 17.51
N PHE A 844 -18.86 8.66 17.61
CA PHE A 844 -20.10 8.09 18.10
C PHE A 844 -19.89 6.73 18.75
N THR A 845 -20.75 6.41 19.71
CA THR A 845 -20.69 5.17 20.48
C THR A 845 -21.46 4.05 19.78
N ASN A 846 -21.10 2.79 20.08
CA ASN A 846 -22.02 1.68 19.90
C ASN A 846 -23.18 1.73 20.92
N PRO A 847 -24.30 1.03 20.66
CA PRO A 847 -25.54 1.23 21.41
C PRO A 847 -25.48 0.72 22.84
N ILE A 848 -26.24 1.36 23.72
CA ILE A 848 -26.77 0.75 24.95
C ILE A 848 -28.21 0.35 24.68
N TYR A 849 -28.57 -0.88 25.04
CA TYR A 849 -29.93 -1.38 24.91
C TYR A 849 -30.70 -1.16 26.22
N ILE A 850 -31.95 -0.73 26.14
CA ILE A 850 -32.81 -0.40 27.27
C ILE A 850 -34.02 -1.32 27.20
N ASP A 851 -34.13 -2.23 28.16
CA ASP A 851 -35.25 -3.13 28.39
C ASP A 851 -36.20 -2.45 29.40
N VAL A 852 -37.38 -2.04 28.94
CA VAL A 852 -38.27 -1.16 29.74
C VAL A 852 -39.08 -1.95 30.76
N ASP A 853 -39.46 -3.18 30.43
CA ASP A 853 -40.31 -4.02 31.28
C ASP A 853 -39.56 -5.17 31.97
N GLY A 854 -38.28 -5.37 31.64
CA GLY A 854 -37.40 -6.37 32.25
C GLY A 854 -37.64 -7.79 31.73
N ASN A 855 -38.35 -7.97 30.61
CA ASN A 855 -38.63 -9.29 30.03
C ASN A 855 -37.63 -9.73 28.96
N GLY A 856 -36.56 -8.95 28.75
CA GLY A 856 -35.56 -9.16 27.73
C GLY A 856 -35.81 -8.27 26.52
N TRP A 857 -34.82 -7.42 26.22
CA TRP A 857 -34.88 -6.44 25.14
C TRP A 857 -35.43 -6.98 23.82
N GLN A 858 -36.43 -6.29 23.28
CA GLN A 858 -37.00 -6.47 21.96
C GLN A 858 -36.67 -5.27 21.05
N PRO A 859 -36.56 -5.48 19.72
CA PRO A 859 -36.39 -4.38 18.80
C PRO A 859 -37.55 -3.38 18.87
N PRO A 860 -37.25 -2.06 18.78
CA PRO A 860 -38.29 -1.04 18.79
C PRO A 860 -39.13 -1.16 17.52
N ARG A 861 -40.39 -1.56 17.67
CA ARG A 861 -41.38 -1.57 16.58
C ARG A 861 -41.78 -0.17 16.17
#